data_AF-F2UGC0-F1
#
_entry.id   AF-F2UGC0-F1
#
_cell.length_a   1.000
_cell.length_b   1.000
_cell.length_c   1.000
_cell.angle_alpha   90.00
_cell.angle_beta   90.00
_cell.angle_gamma   90.00
#
_symmetry.space_group_name_H-M   'P 1'
#
loop_
_entity.id
_entity.type
_entity.pdbx_description
1 polymer ?
#
loop_
_entity_poly.entity_id
_entity_poly.type
_entity_poly.pdbx_seq_one_letter_code
_entity_poly.pdbx_strand_id
1 'polypeptide(L)'
;MGGHGLELLNPPVVLRPHTCVRADGQQVQVHVFRDDVLPGGTKQRAMAQAVMTIAEQELGDASAVQEIVYAGPVEGFAQIAMAVVGKAMGIKATVFVASRRDRMLFHLTQRAKDQGADIHTVRPPNRLKDVQQAAQVYVQERQAAGHKTLLMPFGLHCPPFLDSLERQLRVALPRPVLEQPPRRLWLVAGSAAILEVLARIFPTTEFMVVQVGKTIWPDLRGIEKDGTQRYKSQLFVAEEKFWQVARFQPPYPSVRTYDAKLWQFVRQHAQPDDHVWNVASDYAVTRDASAHIHEQMVERCAAEAQLAARAGAFQWATLMVEMCKRYKQKIKDALPAIMQRGVAFGHVFHSDSVAAALAEKRLELAQYYGRKLTGFVKEFSHHFASSANSGSDAARAFAAFEQTCRTWLFVASRTFAMADPLANDPHSTSTSNNDGGRDGDDGCGGGDGDDGGDAVPRTPAVVNVFEASLQEVEAAGIDQAVLVSVLATLYAEGVLSFPWKRLYEGSPDTRMGSLRTHEATVDNDERRRPHNVRIYSRTHDGQPFLPLQFKGRCHTFVHDGGDYDSMDVLADFFQEGPRLRAVRKDQEASPLELWSRPAFVHGVVGDCLRKRGQITLYALREEVYTQVKECTQFKPSLAAAVMRLFRATRVLDFSAGWGDRLLGAIAADVTTYHAWDPNHTLKAGHDAMRRRFLPSDRLGDFQITYTGFEHAQLESSAYDLVFTSPPFFDFEVYTQLPGQSVNTYRGFVSWLVDFLLASIRRAWAALRPGGHCVIHITDVYKTRVCEPMCLLVLATLECVQYEGVLCSLGGMGRPRPLWVFRKLDATDTATKSHAWHELQRLHRDLYQYWNSKAPRQQQHHRQRGAVPSSSSSSSSSAAQAATRRQAAEASLGPANPSKRGNFS
;
A
#
# COMPACT_ATOMS: atom_id res chain seq x y z
N MET A 1 5.10 -34.90 -31.81
CA MET A 1 4.87 -33.64 -31.07
C MET A 1 6.10 -32.77 -31.25
N GLY A 2 5.98 -31.46 -31.51
CA GLY A 2 7.13 -30.60 -31.85
C GLY A 2 7.91 -30.13 -30.61
N GLY A 3 9.23 -30.37 -30.57
CA GLY A 3 10.07 -30.11 -29.39
C GLY A 3 10.25 -28.65 -28.97
N HIS A 4 9.95 -27.68 -29.86
CA HIS A 4 10.23 -26.25 -29.65
C HIS A 4 9.54 -25.60 -28.44
N GLY A 5 8.47 -26.19 -27.90
CA GLY A 5 7.79 -25.67 -26.71
C GLY A 5 8.54 -25.92 -25.39
N LEU A 6 9.39 -26.94 -25.33
CA LEU A 6 10.08 -27.36 -24.10
C LEU A 6 11.31 -26.49 -23.79
N GLU A 7 11.99 -25.98 -24.81
CA GLU A 7 13.21 -25.16 -24.65
C GLU A 7 12.91 -23.82 -23.95
N LEU A 8 11.69 -23.30 -24.11
CA LEU A 8 11.22 -22.07 -23.46
C LEU A 8 11.00 -22.21 -21.95
N LEU A 9 11.01 -23.43 -21.40
CA LEU A 9 10.77 -23.66 -19.97
C LEU A 9 12.00 -23.41 -19.08
N ASN A 10 13.21 -23.41 -19.66
CA ASN A 10 14.48 -23.22 -18.94
C ASN A 10 15.41 -22.18 -19.63
N PRO A 11 15.00 -20.90 -19.73
CA PRO A 11 15.89 -19.82 -20.21
C PRO A 11 17.03 -19.57 -19.21
N PRO A 12 18.13 -18.88 -19.59
CA PRO A 12 19.23 -18.56 -18.69
C PRO A 12 18.80 -17.94 -17.34
N VAL A 13 19.53 -18.25 -16.27
CA VAL A 13 19.33 -17.63 -14.96
C VAL A 13 19.89 -16.21 -15.00
N VAL A 14 19.05 -15.22 -14.76
CA VAL A 14 19.45 -13.81 -14.70
C VAL A 14 20.03 -13.51 -13.32
N LEU A 15 21.27 -12.99 -13.28
CA LEU A 15 21.92 -12.50 -12.05
C LEU A 15 21.94 -10.96 -12.07
N ARG A 16 21.51 -10.29 -11.00
CA ARG A 16 21.53 -8.82 -10.89
C ARG A 16 22.14 -8.36 -9.55
N PRO A 17 23.06 -7.37 -9.54
CA PRO A 17 23.52 -6.75 -8.30
C PRO A 17 22.41 -5.87 -7.72
N HIS A 18 22.30 -5.84 -6.39
CA HIS A 18 21.38 -5.00 -5.63
C HIS A 18 22.05 -4.50 -4.36
N THR A 19 21.91 -3.20 -4.07
CA THR A 19 22.42 -2.60 -2.84
C THR A 19 21.49 -2.91 -1.67
N CYS A 20 22.03 -3.55 -0.64
CA CYS A 20 21.36 -3.76 0.65
C CYS A 20 21.82 -2.71 1.67
N VAL A 21 20.89 -1.98 2.26
CA VAL A 21 21.18 -1.12 3.42
C VAL A 21 21.00 -1.95 4.69
N ARG A 22 22.13 -2.29 5.33
CA ARG A 22 22.17 -3.08 6.56
C ARG A 22 21.60 -2.33 7.75
N ALA A 23 21.29 -3.06 8.82
CA ALA A 23 20.69 -2.51 10.04
C ALA A 23 21.61 -1.51 10.78
N ASP A 24 22.92 -1.55 10.53
CA ASP A 24 23.94 -0.62 11.02
C ASP A 24 24.21 0.57 10.06
N GLY A 25 23.39 0.72 9.00
CA GLY A 25 23.52 1.78 8.01
C GLY A 25 24.52 1.49 6.89
N GLN A 26 25.32 0.43 6.98
CA GLN A 26 26.29 0.10 5.93
C GLN A 26 25.60 -0.35 4.64
N GLN A 27 26.08 0.13 3.50
CA GLN A 27 25.65 -0.35 2.18
C GLN A 27 26.50 -1.56 1.77
N VAL A 28 25.84 -2.65 1.41
CA VAL A 28 26.48 -3.91 0.98
C VAL A 28 25.86 -4.37 -0.33
N GLN A 29 26.69 -4.62 -1.33
CA GLN A 29 26.24 -5.20 -2.60
C GLN A 29 25.98 -6.69 -2.45
N VAL A 30 24.81 -7.14 -2.90
CA VAL A 30 24.42 -8.56 -2.97
C VAL A 30 23.97 -8.93 -4.38
N HIS A 31 24.17 -10.17 -4.79
CA HIS A 31 23.90 -10.65 -6.15
C HIS A 31 22.68 -11.58 -6.18
N VAL A 32 21.61 -11.16 -6.87
CA VAL A 32 20.31 -11.85 -6.82
C VAL A 32 20.08 -12.67 -8.09
N PHE A 33 19.93 -13.99 -7.94
CA PHE A 33 19.41 -14.86 -8.99
C PHE A 33 17.90 -14.64 -9.12
N ARG A 34 17.51 -14.09 -10.26
CA ARG A 34 16.16 -13.62 -10.56
C ARG A 34 15.32 -14.71 -11.24
N ASP A 35 15.10 -15.82 -10.54
CA ASP A 35 14.23 -16.91 -11.03
C ASP A 35 12.73 -16.55 -10.97
N ASP A 36 12.40 -15.46 -10.28
CA ASP A 36 11.08 -14.83 -10.26
C ASP A 36 10.58 -14.31 -11.61
N VAL A 37 11.47 -14.15 -12.60
CA VAL A 37 11.11 -13.82 -13.98
C VAL A 37 10.37 -14.96 -14.69
N LEU A 38 10.49 -16.20 -14.17
CA LEU A 38 9.79 -17.35 -14.71
C LEU A 38 8.32 -17.36 -14.22
N PRO A 39 7.34 -17.53 -15.12
CA PRO A 39 5.93 -17.60 -14.75
C PRO A 39 5.61 -18.62 -13.64
N GLY A 40 6.31 -19.77 -13.62
CA GLY A 40 6.23 -20.79 -12.57
C GLY A 40 7.37 -20.79 -11.53
N GLY A 41 8.27 -19.79 -11.54
CA GLY A 41 9.47 -19.75 -10.70
C GLY A 41 10.47 -20.90 -10.98
N THR A 42 11.46 -21.09 -10.10
CA THR A 42 12.51 -22.13 -10.25
C THR A 42 11.98 -23.52 -10.55
N LYS A 43 10.79 -23.89 -10.04
CA LYS A 43 10.23 -25.24 -10.25
C LYS A 43 9.82 -25.50 -11.69
N GLN A 44 9.57 -24.47 -12.49
CA GLN A 44 9.26 -24.60 -13.92
C GLN A 44 10.41 -25.29 -14.69
N ARG A 45 11.67 -24.94 -14.36
CA ARG A 45 12.88 -25.35 -15.09
C ARG A 45 13.00 -26.87 -15.27
N ALA A 46 12.61 -27.63 -14.26
CA ALA A 46 12.78 -29.08 -14.20
C ALA A 46 11.51 -29.89 -14.45
N MET A 47 10.34 -29.24 -14.37
CA MET A 47 9.06 -29.93 -14.25
C MET A 47 8.78 -30.88 -15.42
N ALA A 48 9.03 -30.43 -16.66
CA ALA A 48 8.73 -31.25 -17.84
C ALA A 48 9.56 -32.54 -17.88
N GLN A 49 10.85 -32.47 -17.55
CA GLN A 49 11.70 -33.65 -17.46
C GLN A 49 11.28 -34.56 -16.30
N ALA A 50 10.95 -33.98 -15.14
CA ALA A 50 10.42 -34.76 -14.01
C ALA A 50 9.12 -35.50 -14.36
N VAL A 51 8.18 -34.84 -15.05
CA VAL A 51 6.93 -35.46 -15.54
C VAL A 51 7.23 -36.59 -16.52
N MET A 52 8.12 -36.39 -17.49
CA MET A 52 8.48 -37.45 -18.46
C MET A 52 9.16 -38.65 -17.77
N THR A 53 10.06 -38.42 -16.82
CA THR A 53 10.71 -39.51 -16.06
C THR A 53 9.72 -40.27 -15.18
N ILE A 54 8.80 -39.57 -14.51
CA ILE A 54 7.75 -40.21 -13.69
C ILE A 54 6.74 -40.96 -14.59
N ALA A 55 6.38 -40.40 -15.75
CA ALA A 55 5.53 -41.06 -16.74
C ALA A 55 6.14 -42.36 -17.27
N GLU A 56 7.45 -42.37 -17.59
CA GLU A 56 8.16 -43.58 -17.97
C GLU A 56 8.12 -44.64 -16.85
N GLN A 57 8.34 -44.22 -15.60
CA GLN A 57 8.40 -45.10 -14.43
C GLN A 57 7.03 -45.68 -14.02
N GLU A 58 5.96 -44.88 -14.08
CA GLU A 58 4.62 -45.27 -13.61
C GLU A 58 3.69 -45.78 -14.73
N LEU A 59 3.90 -45.35 -15.98
CA LEU A 59 3.01 -45.67 -17.11
C LEU A 59 3.68 -46.52 -18.21
N GLY A 60 5.01 -46.68 -18.17
CA GLY A 60 5.80 -47.43 -19.15
C GLY A 60 5.98 -46.74 -20.51
N ASP A 61 5.56 -45.48 -20.63
CA ASP A 61 5.70 -44.64 -21.82
C ASP A 61 5.56 -43.16 -21.43
N ALA A 62 6.68 -42.42 -21.48
CA ALA A 62 6.73 -40.99 -21.18
C ALA A 62 5.81 -40.13 -22.07
N SER A 63 5.48 -40.58 -23.28
CA SER A 63 4.63 -39.86 -24.23
C SER A 63 3.12 -40.11 -24.01
N ALA A 64 2.77 -41.12 -23.22
CA ALA A 64 1.38 -41.50 -22.95
C ALA A 64 0.67 -40.58 -21.94
N VAL A 65 1.39 -39.74 -21.17
CA VAL A 65 0.79 -38.89 -20.13
C VAL A 65 -0.21 -37.88 -20.72
N GLN A 66 -1.44 -37.89 -20.20
CA GLN A 66 -2.54 -37.03 -20.62
C GLN A 66 -2.84 -35.92 -19.59
N GLU A 67 -2.57 -36.19 -18.31
CA GLU A 67 -2.95 -35.31 -17.21
C GLU A 67 -1.96 -35.41 -16.03
N ILE A 68 -1.56 -34.27 -15.48
CA ILE A 68 -0.80 -34.16 -14.24
C ILE A 68 -1.66 -33.52 -13.16
N VAL A 69 -1.66 -34.14 -11.97
CA VAL A 69 -2.46 -33.71 -10.81
C VAL A 69 -1.53 -33.29 -9.69
N TYR A 70 -1.80 -32.15 -9.05
CA TYR A 70 -1.03 -31.65 -7.92
C TYR A 70 -1.93 -31.22 -6.77
N ALA A 71 -1.56 -31.59 -5.54
CA ALA A 71 -2.24 -31.16 -4.30
C ALA A 71 -1.31 -30.30 -3.45
N GLY A 72 -1.78 -29.13 -3.01
CA GLY A 72 -0.96 -28.21 -2.23
C GLY A 72 -1.71 -27.10 -1.49
N PRO A 73 -0.98 -26.24 -0.74
CA PRO A 73 -1.54 -25.04 -0.13
C PRO A 73 -1.92 -24.02 -1.22
N VAL A 74 -2.93 -23.18 -0.93
CA VAL A 74 -3.40 -22.14 -1.86
C VAL A 74 -2.31 -21.12 -2.20
N GLU A 75 -1.35 -20.91 -1.30
CA GLU A 75 -0.22 -20.00 -1.46
C GLU A 75 1.05 -20.67 -2.05
N GLY A 76 0.98 -21.94 -2.45
CA GLY A 76 2.14 -22.69 -2.95
C GLY A 76 2.42 -22.47 -4.44
N PHE A 77 3.56 -21.86 -4.79
CA PHE A 77 3.91 -21.53 -6.19
C PHE A 77 3.99 -22.74 -7.17
N ALA A 78 4.16 -23.96 -6.64
CA ALA A 78 4.20 -25.18 -7.45
C ALA A 78 2.93 -25.38 -8.31
N GLN A 79 1.76 -24.91 -7.85
CA GLN A 79 0.52 -25.00 -8.64
C GLN A 79 0.59 -24.20 -9.96
N ILE A 80 1.34 -23.09 -9.99
CA ILE A 80 1.53 -22.27 -11.19
C ILE A 80 2.54 -22.94 -12.11
N ALA A 81 3.63 -23.51 -11.56
CA ALA A 81 4.59 -24.28 -12.35
C ALA A 81 3.92 -25.47 -13.06
N MET A 82 2.99 -26.17 -12.40
CA MET A 82 2.19 -27.24 -13.02
C MET A 82 1.34 -26.73 -14.17
N ALA A 83 0.63 -25.60 -13.99
CA ALA A 83 -0.21 -25.01 -15.02
C ALA A 83 0.59 -24.61 -16.28
N VAL A 84 1.70 -23.89 -16.08
CA VAL A 84 2.58 -23.41 -17.16
C VAL A 84 3.18 -24.59 -17.94
N VAL A 85 3.64 -25.62 -17.23
CA VAL A 85 4.31 -26.78 -17.85
C VAL A 85 3.32 -27.71 -18.52
N GLY A 86 2.16 -27.97 -17.91
CA GLY A 86 1.08 -28.75 -18.55
C GLY A 86 0.67 -28.13 -19.87
N LYS A 87 0.44 -26.81 -19.88
CA LYS A 87 0.15 -26.04 -21.10
C LYS A 87 1.26 -26.13 -22.15
N ALA A 88 2.53 -26.05 -21.75
CA ALA A 88 3.68 -26.15 -22.67
C ALA A 88 3.87 -27.57 -23.23
N MET A 89 3.53 -28.61 -22.46
CA MET A 89 3.56 -30.01 -22.89
C MET A 89 2.30 -30.45 -23.65
N GLY A 90 1.23 -29.64 -23.67
CA GLY A 90 -0.06 -29.99 -24.28
C GLY A 90 -0.89 -30.98 -23.45
N ILE A 91 -0.62 -31.12 -22.15
CA ILE A 91 -1.29 -32.05 -21.24
C ILE A 91 -2.14 -31.29 -20.19
N LYS A 92 -3.20 -31.93 -19.68
CA LYS A 92 -4.07 -31.30 -18.68
C LYS A 92 -3.31 -31.12 -17.35
N ALA A 93 -3.39 -29.94 -16.75
CA ALA A 93 -2.92 -29.69 -15.39
C ALA A 93 -4.12 -29.52 -14.45
N THR A 94 -4.18 -30.32 -13.39
CA THR A 94 -5.28 -30.30 -12.41
C THR A 94 -4.72 -30.04 -11.02
N VAL A 95 -5.31 -29.09 -10.30
CA VAL A 95 -4.79 -28.58 -9.03
C VAL A 95 -5.85 -28.70 -7.94
N PHE A 96 -5.53 -29.43 -6.87
CA PHE A 96 -6.33 -29.56 -5.66
C PHE A 96 -5.82 -28.61 -4.57
N VAL A 97 -6.72 -27.77 -4.04
CA VAL A 97 -6.44 -26.83 -2.94
C VAL A 97 -7.59 -26.75 -1.93
N ALA A 98 -7.33 -26.21 -0.74
CA ALA A 98 -8.36 -25.98 0.26
C ALA A 98 -9.32 -24.83 -0.13
N SER A 99 -10.64 -25.06 -0.04
CA SER A 99 -11.65 -24.01 -0.25
C SER A 99 -11.59 -22.93 0.84
N ARG A 100 -11.67 -21.66 0.44
CA ARG A 100 -11.72 -20.51 1.35
C ARG A 100 -13.15 -20.17 1.79
N ARG A 101 -13.30 -19.49 2.93
CA ARG A 101 -14.61 -19.10 3.50
C ARG A 101 -15.37 -18.08 2.65
N ASP A 102 -14.63 -17.21 1.96
CA ASP A 102 -15.12 -16.23 1.00
C ASP A 102 -15.56 -16.86 -0.35
N ARG A 103 -15.30 -18.17 -0.54
CA ARG A 103 -15.48 -18.93 -1.79
C ARG A 103 -14.68 -18.40 -2.98
N MET A 104 -13.78 -17.43 -2.78
CA MET A 104 -12.89 -16.92 -3.80
C MET A 104 -11.65 -17.81 -3.92
N LEU A 105 -11.05 -17.86 -5.10
CA LEU A 105 -9.73 -18.45 -5.27
C LEU A 105 -8.68 -17.50 -4.66
N PHE A 106 -7.63 -18.06 -4.08
CA PHE A 106 -6.45 -17.27 -3.71
C PHE A 106 -5.74 -16.80 -4.98
N HIS A 107 -5.06 -15.64 -4.94
CA HIS A 107 -4.51 -15.03 -6.16
C HIS A 107 -3.50 -15.93 -6.91
N LEU A 108 -2.69 -16.73 -6.21
CA LEU A 108 -1.80 -17.72 -6.88
C LEU A 108 -2.55 -18.91 -7.49
N THR A 109 -3.68 -19.32 -6.90
CA THR A 109 -4.58 -20.33 -7.47
C THR A 109 -5.34 -19.77 -8.68
N GLN A 110 -5.77 -18.50 -8.61
CA GLN A 110 -6.36 -17.82 -9.76
C GLN A 110 -5.32 -17.72 -10.90
N ARG A 111 -4.08 -17.31 -10.61
CA ARG A 111 -2.99 -17.30 -11.60
C ARG A 111 -2.71 -18.67 -12.23
N ALA A 112 -2.83 -19.77 -11.48
CA ALA A 112 -2.74 -21.11 -12.06
C ALA A 112 -3.94 -21.43 -12.97
N LYS A 113 -5.16 -21.04 -12.59
CA LYS A 113 -6.35 -21.14 -13.43
C LYS A 113 -6.22 -20.34 -14.73
N ASP A 114 -5.68 -19.12 -14.65
CA ASP A 114 -5.46 -18.24 -15.81
C ASP A 114 -4.39 -18.80 -16.77
N GLN A 115 -3.47 -19.62 -16.26
CA GLN A 115 -2.54 -20.42 -17.06
C GLN A 115 -3.14 -21.71 -17.62
N GLY A 116 -4.43 -21.99 -17.37
CA GLY A 116 -5.16 -23.13 -17.93
C GLY A 116 -5.29 -24.35 -17.02
N ALA A 117 -4.94 -24.26 -15.73
CA ALA A 117 -5.16 -25.37 -14.80
C ALA A 117 -6.65 -25.53 -14.40
N ASP A 118 -7.08 -26.78 -14.32
CA ASP A 118 -8.38 -27.18 -13.75
C ASP A 118 -8.29 -27.15 -12.21
N ILE A 119 -9.09 -26.31 -11.54
CA ILE A 119 -8.97 -26.03 -10.11
C ILE A 119 -10.08 -26.72 -9.31
N HIS A 120 -9.69 -27.65 -8.45
CA HIS A 120 -10.58 -28.40 -7.56
C HIS A 120 -10.42 -27.89 -6.12
N THR A 121 -11.51 -27.38 -5.53
CA THR A 121 -11.48 -26.84 -4.15
C THR A 121 -12.12 -27.80 -3.15
N VAL A 122 -11.34 -28.23 -2.16
CA VAL A 122 -11.78 -29.18 -1.13
C VAL A 122 -12.44 -28.43 0.02
N ARG A 123 -13.70 -28.79 0.32
CA ARG A 123 -14.50 -28.20 1.41
C ARG A 123 -14.08 -28.74 2.78
N PRO A 124 -14.30 -27.99 3.89
CA PRO A 124 -13.93 -28.46 5.22
C PRO A 124 -14.53 -29.85 5.56
N PRO A 125 -13.76 -30.78 6.17
CA PRO A 125 -12.35 -30.65 6.58
C PRO A 125 -11.38 -30.63 5.38
N ASN A 126 -10.54 -29.59 5.31
CA ASN A 126 -9.69 -29.28 4.16
C ASN A 126 -8.26 -28.88 4.54
N ARG A 127 -7.68 -29.57 5.53
CA ARG A 127 -6.24 -29.49 5.83
C ARG A 127 -5.46 -30.11 4.65
N LEU A 128 -4.15 -29.84 4.57
CA LEU A 128 -3.31 -30.34 3.46
C LEU A 128 -3.46 -31.86 3.21
N LYS A 129 -3.54 -32.69 4.26
CA LYS A 129 -3.78 -34.14 4.12
C LYS A 129 -5.12 -34.48 3.47
N ASP A 130 -6.17 -33.71 3.80
CA ASP A 130 -7.52 -33.92 3.27
C ASP A 130 -7.56 -33.50 1.78
N VAL A 131 -6.78 -32.47 1.40
CA VAL A 131 -6.57 -32.04 0.01
C VAL A 131 -5.77 -33.08 -0.80
N GLN A 132 -4.71 -33.64 -0.22
CA GLN A 132 -3.92 -34.70 -0.86
C GLN A 132 -4.73 -35.98 -1.08
N GLN A 133 -5.56 -36.36 -0.10
CA GLN A 133 -6.46 -37.52 -0.22
C GLN A 133 -7.49 -37.32 -1.35
N ALA A 134 -8.07 -36.13 -1.49
CA ALA A 134 -9.00 -35.84 -2.59
C ALA A 134 -8.33 -35.98 -3.98
N ALA A 135 -7.08 -35.52 -4.12
CA ALA A 135 -6.32 -35.68 -5.36
C ALA A 135 -5.95 -37.15 -5.63
N GLN A 136 -5.65 -37.95 -4.61
CA GLN A 136 -5.39 -39.38 -4.75
C GLN A 136 -6.63 -40.14 -5.26
N VAL A 137 -7.81 -39.87 -4.67
CA VAL A 137 -9.08 -40.46 -5.12
C VAL A 137 -9.37 -40.07 -6.57
N TYR A 138 -9.22 -38.80 -6.92
CA TYR A 138 -9.39 -38.33 -8.30
C TYR A 138 -8.48 -39.06 -9.29
N VAL A 139 -7.18 -39.21 -8.97
CA VAL A 139 -6.23 -39.91 -9.84
C VAL A 139 -6.61 -41.38 -10.00
N GLN A 140 -7.02 -42.06 -8.92
CA GLN A 140 -7.48 -43.45 -8.96
C GLN A 140 -8.72 -43.61 -9.85
N GLU A 141 -9.72 -42.74 -9.73
CA GLU A 141 -10.92 -42.74 -10.57
C GLU A 141 -10.59 -42.50 -12.05
N ARG A 142 -9.70 -41.55 -12.34
CA ARG A 142 -9.26 -41.24 -13.71
C ARG A 142 -8.48 -42.39 -14.33
N GLN A 143 -7.57 -43.02 -13.58
CA GLN A 143 -6.81 -44.19 -14.01
C GLN A 143 -7.71 -45.42 -14.23
N ALA A 144 -8.71 -45.65 -13.36
CA ALA A 144 -9.71 -46.70 -13.53
C ALA A 144 -10.58 -46.50 -14.78
N ALA A 145 -10.83 -45.25 -15.16
CA ALA A 145 -11.47 -44.88 -16.43
C ALA A 145 -10.51 -44.92 -17.66
N GLY A 146 -9.28 -45.44 -17.50
CA GLY A 146 -8.30 -45.60 -18.57
C GLY A 146 -7.46 -44.37 -18.91
N HIS A 147 -7.61 -43.26 -18.17
CA HIS A 147 -6.81 -42.06 -18.42
C HIS A 147 -5.39 -42.18 -17.88
N LYS A 148 -4.42 -41.70 -18.66
CA LYS A 148 -3.00 -41.68 -18.31
C LYS A 148 -2.69 -40.46 -17.44
N THR A 149 -3.15 -40.53 -16.19
CA THR A 149 -3.09 -39.46 -15.19
C THR A 149 -2.02 -39.74 -14.15
N LEU A 150 -1.19 -38.74 -13.81
CA LEU A 150 -0.11 -38.84 -12.81
C LEU A 150 -0.35 -37.94 -11.60
N LEU A 151 -0.01 -38.41 -10.39
CA LEU A 151 -0.03 -37.62 -9.16
C LEU A 151 1.37 -37.09 -8.83
N MET A 152 1.57 -35.79 -8.95
CA MET A 152 2.86 -35.16 -8.68
C MET A 152 3.12 -35.02 -7.17
N PRO A 153 4.32 -35.40 -6.67
CA PRO A 153 4.60 -35.44 -5.24
C PRO A 153 4.65 -34.05 -4.59
N PHE A 154 4.23 -33.97 -3.34
CA PHE A 154 4.14 -32.71 -2.60
C PHE A 154 5.49 -31.99 -2.51
N GLY A 155 5.55 -30.75 -3.01
CA GLY A 155 6.76 -29.92 -2.99
C GLY A 155 7.90 -30.39 -3.90
N LEU A 156 7.69 -31.46 -4.68
CA LEU A 156 8.62 -32.04 -5.66
C LEU A 156 10.00 -32.42 -5.11
N HIS A 157 10.06 -32.86 -3.86
CA HIS A 157 11.28 -33.40 -3.26
C HIS A 157 11.38 -34.90 -3.57
N CYS A 158 11.68 -35.23 -4.83
CA CYS A 158 11.85 -36.60 -5.32
C CYS A 158 13.01 -36.69 -6.34
N PRO A 159 13.71 -37.84 -6.46
CA PRO A 159 14.89 -37.95 -7.33
C PRO A 159 14.65 -37.52 -8.79
N PRO A 160 13.57 -37.94 -9.49
CA PRO A 160 13.30 -37.50 -10.87
C PRO A 160 13.26 -35.98 -11.06
N PHE A 161 12.77 -35.25 -10.05
CA PHE A 161 12.73 -33.78 -10.09
C PHE A 161 14.07 -33.15 -9.70
N LEU A 162 14.76 -33.69 -8.68
CA LEU A 162 16.06 -33.17 -8.22
C LEU A 162 17.13 -33.30 -9.30
N ASP A 163 17.24 -34.47 -9.91
CA ASP A 163 18.25 -34.75 -10.93
C ASP A 163 17.97 -33.98 -12.23
N SER A 164 16.69 -33.78 -12.54
CA SER A 164 16.25 -32.88 -13.62
C SER A 164 16.59 -31.43 -13.33
N LEU A 165 16.33 -30.94 -12.11
CA LEU A 165 16.62 -29.55 -11.73
C LEU A 165 18.12 -29.27 -11.70
N GLU A 166 18.93 -30.23 -11.25
CA GLU A 166 20.39 -30.10 -11.30
C GLU A 166 20.87 -29.94 -12.75
N ARG A 167 20.44 -30.83 -13.65
CA ARG A 167 20.79 -30.78 -15.07
C ARG A 167 20.36 -29.45 -15.71
N GLN A 168 19.13 -29.02 -15.45
CA GLN A 168 18.58 -27.79 -16.05
C GLN A 168 19.23 -26.53 -15.48
N LEU A 169 19.57 -26.48 -14.19
CA LEU A 169 20.31 -25.35 -13.62
C LEU A 169 21.76 -25.30 -14.09
N ARG A 170 22.46 -26.44 -14.24
CA ARG A 170 23.81 -26.47 -14.84
C ARG A 170 23.83 -25.96 -16.29
N VAL A 171 22.72 -26.06 -17.03
CA VAL A 171 22.56 -25.48 -18.37
C VAL A 171 22.22 -23.99 -18.33
N ALA A 172 21.37 -23.57 -17.38
CA ALA A 172 20.86 -22.19 -17.33
C ALA A 172 21.74 -21.20 -16.55
N LEU A 173 22.57 -21.66 -15.60
CA LEU A 173 23.43 -20.79 -14.80
C LEU A 173 24.56 -20.16 -15.65
N PRO A 174 24.93 -18.88 -15.40
CA PRO A 174 26.08 -18.26 -16.07
C PRO A 174 27.37 -19.04 -15.80
N ARG A 175 28.18 -19.31 -16.84
CA ARG A 175 29.47 -20.03 -16.70
C ARG A 175 30.38 -19.48 -15.59
N PRO A 176 30.57 -18.15 -15.43
CA PRO A 176 31.41 -17.61 -14.36
C PRO A 176 30.95 -18.03 -12.95
N VAL A 177 29.65 -18.24 -12.72
CA VAL A 177 29.09 -18.68 -11.44
C VAL A 177 29.31 -20.18 -11.20
N LEU A 178 29.40 -20.99 -12.27
CA LEU A 178 29.74 -22.42 -12.19
C LEU A 178 31.26 -22.62 -11.97
N GLU A 179 32.08 -21.77 -12.60
CA GLU A 179 33.54 -21.75 -12.45
C GLU A 179 33.97 -21.16 -11.09
N GLN A 180 33.22 -20.17 -10.59
CA GLN A 180 33.43 -19.52 -9.29
C GLN A 180 32.12 -19.51 -8.49
N PRO A 181 31.82 -20.61 -7.75
CA PRO A 181 30.63 -20.72 -6.93
C PRO A 181 30.50 -19.59 -5.88
N PRO A 182 29.28 -19.12 -5.57
CA PRO A 182 29.05 -18.11 -4.54
C PRO A 182 29.65 -18.52 -3.18
N ARG A 183 30.35 -17.62 -2.49
CA ARG A 183 30.88 -17.92 -1.15
C ARG A 183 29.75 -18.19 -0.14
N ARG A 184 28.69 -17.37 -0.18
CA ARG A 184 27.49 -17.45 0.66
C ARG A 184 26.24 -17.24 -0.18
N LEU A 185 25.20 -18.05 0.04
CA LEU A 185 23.94 -17.99 -0.72
C LEU A 185 22.72 -18.03 0.20
N TRP A 186 21.89 -16.99 0.14
CA TRP A 186 20.63 -16.83 0.87
C TRP A 186 19.43 -17.39 0.10
N LEU A 187 18.56 -18.16 0.76
CA LEU A 187 17.33 -18.68 0.16
C LEU A 187 16.28 -19.07 1.20
N VAL A 188 14.99 -19.01 0.83
CA VAL A 188 13.91 -19.59 1.63
C VAL A 188 13.76 -21.09 1.34
N ALA A 189 13.66 -21.90 2.40
CA ALA A 189 13.42 -23.34 2.30
C ALA A 189 12.04 -23.75 2.82
N GLY A 190 11.40 -24.68 2.11
CA GLY A 190 10.11 -25.30 2.49
C GLY A 190 10.11 -26.82 2.32
N SER A 191 10.17 -27.30 1.07
CA SER A 191 10.46 -28.71 0.77
C SER A 191 11.96 -29.03 0.68
N ALA A 192 12.83 -28.03 0.87
CA ALA A 192 14.28 -28.10 0.68
C ALA A 192 14.80 -28.59 -0.70
N ALA A 193 13.94 -29.00 -1.63
CA ALA A 193 14.34 -29.50 -2.95
C ALA A 193 15.28 -28.56 -3.74
N ILE A 194 15.03 -27.25 -3.70
CA ILE A 194 15.91 -26.26 -4.38
C ILE A 194 17.25 -26.12 -3.62
N LEU A 195 17.23 -26.13 -2.29
CA LEU A 195 18.44 -26.09 -1.45
C LEU A 195 19.34 -27.30 -1.73
N GLU A 196 18.77 -28.51 -1.78
CA GLU A 196 19.55 -29.72 -2.05
C GLU A 196 20.22 -29.66 -3.43
N VAL A 197 19.50 -29.25 -4.47
CA VAL A 197 20.08 -29.13 -5.82
C VAL A 197 21.15 -28.06 -5.90
N LEU A 198 20.92 -26.88 -5.30
CA LEU A 198 21.95 -25.83 -5.27
C LEU A 198 23.20 -26.29 -4.50
N ALA A 199 23.06 -27.11 -3.45
CA ALA A 199 24.20 -27.70 -2.76
C ALA A 199 24.95 -28.76 -3.57
N ARG A 200 24.28 -29.51 -4.47
CA ARG A 200 24.95 -30.41 -5.44
C ARG A 200 25.72 -29.63 -6.52
N ILE A 201 25.20 -28.47 -6.94
CA ILE A 201 25.85 -27.61 -7.94
C ILE A 201 27.01 -26.82 -7.32
N PHE A 202 26.82 -26.31 -6.10
CA PHE A 202 27.77 -25.46 -5.39
C PHE A 202 28.21 -26.08 -4.03
N PRO A 203 29.00 -27.16 -4.04
CA PRO A 203 29.35 -27.93 -2.83
C PRO A 203 30.23 -27.15 -1.83
N THR A 204 30.89 -26.08 -2.27
CA THR A 204 31.75 -25.21 -1.44
C THR A 204 31.01 -24.02 -0.83
N THR A 205 29.78 -23.73 -1.26
CA THR A 205 28.98 -22.58 -0.81
C THR A 205 28.45 -22.78 0.61
N GLU A 206 28.41 -21.69 1.38
CA GLU A 206 27.72 -21.64 2.66
C GLU A 206 26.26 -21.18 2.48
N PHE A 207 25.30 -22.05 2.81
CA PHE A 207 23.88 -21.78 2.58
C PHE A 207 23.20 -21.12 3.78
N MET A 208 22.75 -19.88 3.58
CA MET A 208 21.99 -19.11 4.57
C MET A 208 20.49 -19.40 4.39
N VAL A 209 20.03 -20.45 5.08
CA VAL A 209 18.70 -21.06 4.90
C VAL A 209 17.68 -20.35 5.77
N VAL A 210 16.65 -19.77 5.15
CA VAL A 210 15.55 -19.10 5.84
C VAL A 210 14.31 -20.01 5.88
N GLN A 211 13.89 -20.40 7.07
CA GLN A 211 12.67 -21.17 7.30
C GLN A 211 11.45 -20.24 7.35
N VAL A 212 10.44 -20.55 6.53
CA VAL A 212 9.13 -19.89 6.57
C VAL A 212 8.02 -20.95 6.72
N GLY A 213 7.33 -20.94 7.86
CA GLY A 213 6.20 -21.83 8.12
C GLY A 213 6.59 -23.26 8.51
N LYS A 214 6.86 -24.14 7.54
CA LYS A 214 7.18 -25.56 7.81
C LYS A 214 8.58 -25.68 8.44
N THR A 215 8.72 -26.48 9.49
CA THR A 215 10.00 -26.80 10.12
C THR A 215 10.99 -27.43 9.13
N ILE A 216 12.19 -26.86 9.06
CA ILE A 216 13.34 -27.36 8.30
C ILE A 216 14.26 -28.11 9.26
N TRP A 217 14.12 -29.44 9.25
CA TRP A 217 14.91 -30.37 10.06
C TRP A 217 16.39 -30.40 9.61
N PRO A 218 17.32 -30.92 10.45
CA PRO A 218 18.76 -30.92 10.15
C PRO A 218 19.12 -31.64 8.83
N ASP A 219 18.50 -32.79 8.58
CA ASP A 219 18.66 -33.62 7.37
C ASP A 219 18.33 -32.86 6.08
N LEU A 220 17.25 -32.06 6.12
CA LEU A 220 16.80 -31.23 4.99
C LEU A 220 17.75 -30.06 4.66
N ARG A 221 18.71 -29.74 5.55
CA ARG A 221 19.75 -28.73 5.30
C ARG A 221 21.17 -29.31 5.32
N GLY A 222 21.30 -30.61 5.06
CA GLY A 222 22.58 -31.28 4.87
C GLY A 222 23.30 -31.70 6.15
N ILE A 223 22.60 -31.80 7.28
CA ILE A 223 23.16 -32.31 8.54
C ILE A 223 22.61 -33.72 8.81
N GLU A 224 23.47 -34.72 8.72
CA GLU A 224 23.14 -36.12 8.97
C GLU A 224 22.85 -36.41 10.45
N LYS A 225 22.26 -37.58 10.73
CA LYS A 225 21.86 -38.00 12.10
C LYS A 225 23.03 -38.11 13.09
N ASP A 226 24.24 -38.35 12.59
CA ASP A 226 25.49 -38.40 13.35
C ASP A 226 26.14 -37.01 13.54
N GLY A 227 25.57 -35.95 12.97
CA GLY A 227 26.09 -34.59 12.98
C GLY A 227 26.98 -34.23 11.78
N THR A 228 27.27 -35.19 10.88
CA THR A 228 28.08 -34.94 9.68
C THR A 228 27.40 -33.93 8.75
N GLN A 229 28.13 -32.90 8.31
CA GLN A 229 27.61 -31.91 7.36
C GLN A 229 27.98 -32.29 5.92
N ARG A 230 26.98 -32.60 5.08
CA ARG A 230 27.14 -32.78 3.63
C ARG A 230 27.52 -31.49 2.90
N TYR A 231 27.08 -30.35 3.43
CA TYR A 231 27.42 -29.01 2.97
C TYR A 231 27.19 -28.02 4.13
N LYS A 232 27.85 -26.85 4.08
CA LYS A 232 27.71 -25.85 5.14
C LYS A 232 26.36 -25.16 5.05
N SER A 233 25.60 -25.12 6.14
CA SER A 233 24.35 -24.37 6.21
C SER A 233 24.11 -23.72 7.57
N GLN A 234 23.52 -22.53 7.55
CA GLN A 234 23.05 -21.80 8.73
C GLN A 234 21.54 -21.61 8.63
N LEU A 235 20.81 -21.88 9.72
CA LEU A 235 19.36 -21.75 9.77
C LEU A 235 18.94 -20.42 10.42
N PHE A 236 18.10 -19.67 9.71
CA PHE A 236 17.36 -18.51 10.20
C PHE A 236 15.86 -18.84 10.20
N VAL A 237 15.11 -18.37 11.20
CA VAL A 237 13.67 -18.66 11.32
C VAL A 237 12.88 -17.35 11.25
N ALA A 238 12.07 -17.19 10.20
CA ALA A 238 11.16 -16.05 10.09
C ALA A 238 10.02 -16.18 11.10
N GLU A 239 9.79 -15.15 11.91
CA GLU A 239 8.67 -15.09 12.85
C GLU A 239 7.31 -14.95 12.11
N GLU A 240 7.31 -14.44 10.88
CA GLU A 240 6.11 -14.23 10.10
C GLU A 240 5.50 -15.54 9.59
N LYS A 241 4.28 -15.85 10.05
CA LYS A 241 3.48 -17.00 9.60
C LYS A 241 3.31 -16.98 8.09
N PHE A 242 3.16 -18.16 7.48
CA PHE A 242 3.19 -18.37 6.03
C PHE A 242 2.33 -17.38 5.22
N TRP A 243 1.13 -17.02 5.69
CA TRP A 243 0.22 -16.07 5.03
C TRP A 243 0.49 -14.57 5.32
N GLN A 244 1.40 -14.24 6.23
CA GLN A 244 1.76 -12.86 6.56
C GLN A 244 2.79 -12.34 5.56
N VAL A 245 2.63 -11.09 5.12
CA VAL A 245 3.61 -10.37 4.30
C VAL A 245 4.90 -10.12 5.11
N ALA A 246 6.06 -10.23 4.44
CA ALA A 246 7.38 -10.00 5.02
C ALA A 246 7.52 -8.57 5.56
N ARG A 247 8.13 -8.43 6.75
CA ARG A 247 8.35 -7.14 7.44
C ARG A 247 9.16 -6.14 6.61
N PHE A 248 10.12 -6.65 5.84
CA PHE A 248 10.94 -5.86 4.93
C PHE A 248 10.86 -6.48 3.53
N GLN A 249 10.53 -5.68 2.54
CA GLN A 249 10.50 -6.12 1.14
C GLN A 249 11.90 -5.94 0.52
N PRO A 250 12.37 -6.88 -0.31
CA PRO A 250 13.58 -6.71 -1.10
C PRO A 250 13.42 -5.63 -2.19
N PRO A 251 14.51 -5.05 -2.70
CA PRO A 251 14.51 -4.08 -3.81
C PRO A 251 14.30 -4.75 -5.19
N TYR A 252 13.58 -5.87 -5.23
CA TYR A 252 13.27 -6.63 -6.43
C TYR A 252 11.93 -7.39 -6.24
N PRO A 253 11.17 -7.67 -7.32
CA PRO A 253 9.96 -8.49 -7.26
C PRO A 253 10.20 -9.84 -6.57
N SER A 254 9.34 -10.21 -5.63
CA SER A 254 9.48 -11.43 -4.83
C SER A 254 8.11 -11.89 -4.31
N VAL A 255 7.99 -13.12 -3.78
CA VAL A 255 6.76 -13.58 -3.10
C VAL A 255 6.69 -12.88 -1.75
N ARG A 256 5.78 -11.91 -1.61
CA ARG A 256 5.63 -11.02 -0.46
C ARG A 256 5.39 -11.80 0.83
N THR A 257 4.76 -12.97 0.75
CA THR A 257 4.41 -13.83 1.90
C THR A 257 5.42 -14.96 2.15
N TYR A 258 6.42 -15.14 1.29
CA TYR A 258 7.36 -16.27 1.35
C TYR A 258 8.80 -15.84 1.10
N ASP A 259 9.27 -15.80 -0.15
CA ASP A 259 10.65 -15.42 -0.54
C ASP A 259 11.11 -14.11 0.10
N ALA A 260 10.27 -13.06 0.09
CA ALA A 260 10.62 -11.74 0.61
C ALA A 260 11.05 -11.75 2.10
N LYS A 261 10.65 -12.77 2.88
CA LYS A 261 10.99 -12.89 4.31
C LYS A 261 12.47 -13.14 4.56
N LEU A 262 13.23 -13.61 3.56
CA LEU A 262 14.69 -13.71 3.68
C LEU A 262 15.34 -12.33 3.85
N TRP A 263 14.72 -11.27 3.30
CA TRP A 263 15.36 -9.96 3.20
C TRP A 263 15.66 -9.33 4.56
N GLN A 264 14.88 -9.64 5.59
CA GLN A 264 15.17 -9.17 6.96
C GLN A 264 16.52 -9.68 7.47
N PHE A 265 16.90 -10.91 7.13
CA PHE A 265 18.16 -11.52 7.54
C PHE A 265 19.32 -11.06 6.67
N VAL A 266 19.10 -10.84 5.36
CA VAL A 266 20.07 -10.18 4.48
C VAL A 266 20.41 -8.78 5.03
N ARG A 267 19.42 -7.97 5.39
CA ARG A 267 19.65 -6.65 6.03
C ARG A 267 20.39 -6.71 7.37
N GLN A 268 20.41 -7.84 8.07
CA GLN A 268 21.13 -7.99 9.34
C GLN A 268 22.55 -8.54 9.13
N HIS A 269 22.70 -9.53 8.25
CA HIS A 269 23.84 -10.45 8.21
C HIS A 269 24.50 -10.60 6.83
N ALA A 270 24.08 -9.82 5.83
CA ALA A 270 24.74 -9.80 4.53
C ALA A 270 26.20 -9.36 4.64
N GLN A 271 27.07 -10.03 3.90
CA GLN A 271 28.45 -9.60 3.64
C GLN A 271 28.57 -9.20 2.17
N PRO A 272 29.61 -8.42 1.79
CA PRO A 272 29.91 -8.15 0.39
C PRO A 272 29.98 -9.44 -0.44
N ASP A 273 29.41 -9.39 -1.64
CA ASP A 273 29.32 -10.47 -2.61
C ASP A 273 28.50 -11.70 -2.18
N ASP A 274 27.73 -11.59 -1.09
CA ASP A 274 26.67 -12.55 -0.78
C ASP A 274 25.68 -12.66 -1.96
N HIS A 275 25.24 -13.89 -2.24
CA HIS A 275 24.24 -14.14 -3.28
C HIS A 275 22.87 -14.45 -2.68
N VAL A 276 21.79 -14.21 -3.42
CA VAL A 276 20.41 -14.50 -3.02
C VAL A 276 19.70 -15.27 -4.13
N TRP A 277 19.02 -16.38 -3.79
CA TRP A 277 18.14 -17.09 -4.70
C TRP A 277 16.69 -16.68 -4.51
N ASN A 278 16.12 -15.95 -5.47
CA ASN A 278 14.73 -15.49 -5.45
C ASN A 278 13.88 -16.44 -6.31
N VAL A 279 13.05 -17.29 -5.69
CA VAL A 279 12.41 -18.44 -6.36
C VAL A 279 11.26 -18.02 -7.27
N ALA A 280 10.52 -16.97 -6.91
CA ALA A 280 9.24 -16.58 -7.51
C ALA A 280 8.86 -15.12 -7.18
N SER A 281 7.82 -14.58 -7.84
CA SER A 281 7.19 -13.30 -7.47
C SER A 281 5.66 -13.33 -7.51
N ASP A 282 5.02 -12.65 -6.56
CA ASP A 282 3.54 -12.52 -6.50
C ASP A 282 2.98 -11.60 -7.57
N TYR A 283 3.79 -10.64 -8.02
CA TYR A 283 3.48 -9.86 -9.22
C TYR A 283 3.25 -10.81 -10.38
N ALA A 284 2.18 -10.56 -11.15
CA ALA A 284 2.11 -11.14 -12.47
C ALA A 284 3.44 -10.83 -13.18
N VAL A 285 4.01 -11.83 -13.85
CA VAL A 285 4.99 -11.55 -14.88
C VAL A 285 4.26 -10.68 -15.90
N THR A 286 4.47 -9.37 -15.81
CA THR A 286 4.20 -8.48 -16.94
C THR A 286 4.99 -9.02 -18.13
N ARG A 287 4.58 -8.70 -19.34
CA ARG A 287 5.30 -9.15 -20.55
C ARG A 287 6.75 -8.64 -20.62
N ASP A 288 7.26 -7.92 -19.62
CA ASP A 288 8.63 -7.45 -19.48
C ASP A 288 9.65 -8.56 -19.16
N ALA A 289 9.28 -9.64 -18.47
CA ALA A 289 10.16 -10.83 -18.43
C ALA A 289 10.14 -11.57 -19.77
N SER A 290 8.98 -11.60 -20.44
CA SER A 290 8.89 -12.03 -21.83
C SER A 290 9.67 -11.09 -22.75
N ALA A 291 9.86 -9.80 -22.42
CA ALA A 291 10.67 -8.89 -23.22
C ALA A 291 12.16 -9.26 -23.16
N HIS A 292 12.68 -9.70 -22.01
CA HIS A 292 14.08 -10.14 -21.89
C HIS A 292 14.31 -11.58 -22.40
N ILE A 293 13.31 -12.47 -22.27
CA ILE A 293 13.31 -13.76 -22.97
C ILE A 293 13.14 -13.56 -24.48
N HIS A 294 12.41 -12.52 -24.93
CA HIS A 294 12.31 -12.14 -26.33
C HIS A 294 13.59 -11.47 -26.81
N GLU A 295 14.34 -10.75 -25.97
CA GLU A 295 15.67 -10.23 -26.29
C GLU A 295 16.68 -11.37 -26.50
N GLN A 296 16.70 -12.37 -25.62
CA GLN A 296 17.55 -13.57 -25.78
C GLN A 296 17.04 -14.54 -26.84
N MET A 297 15.73 -14.61 -27.10
CA MET A 297 15.18 -15.26 -28.30
C MET A 297 15.48 -14.45 -29.56
N VAL A 298 15.62 -13.13 -29.52
CA VAL A 298 16.03 -12.32 -30.68
C VAL A 298 17.52 -12.53 -30.95
N GLU A 299 18.36 -12.69 -29.91
CA GLU A 299 19.76 -13.10 -30.09
C GLU A 299 19.90 -14.56 -30.57
N ARG A 300 19.08 -15.50 -30.06
CA ARG A 300 19.06 -16.89 -30.58
C ARG A 300 18.43 -16.99 -31.97
N CYS A 301 17.33 -16.31 -32.25
CA CYS A 301 16.76 -16.24 -33.60
C CYS A 301 17.66 -15.45 -34.55
N ALA A 302 18.54 -14.55 -34.07
CA ALA A 302 19.60 -13.98 -34.91
C ALA A 302 20.68 -15.02 -35.26
N ALA A 303 20.98 -15.96 -34.36
CA ALA A 303 21.87 -17.09 -34.63
C ALA A 303 21.20 -18.20 -35.50
N GLU A 304 19.93 -18.51 -35.29
CA GLU A 304 19.18 -19.47 -36.12
C GLU A 304 18.79 -18.87 -37.47
N ALA A 305 18.63 -17.54 -37.58
CA ALA A 305 18.52 -16.83 -38.85
C ALA A 305 19.82 -16.87 -39.67
N GLN A 306 20.99 -17.09 -39.05
CA GLN A 306 22.22 -17.41 -39.81
C GLN A 306 22.12 -18.80 -40.46
N LEU A 307 21.32 -19.73 -39.91
CA LEU A 307 21.05 -21.04 -40.51
C LEU A 307 19.94 -20.97 -41.57
N ALA A 308 18.90 -20.17 -41.32
CA ALA A 308 17.82 -19.87 -42.28
C ALA A 308 18.25 -18.89 -43.40
N ALA A 309 19.49 -18.40 -43.39
CA ALA A 309 20.07 -17.44 -44.34
C ALA A 309 20.09 -17.90 -45.81
N ARG A 310 19.64 -19.13 -46.12
CA ARG A 310 19.59 -19.69 -47.48
C ARG A 310 18.30 -19.39 -48.27
N ALA A 311 17.33 -18.66 -47.71
CA ALA A 311 16.00 -18.46 -48.33
C ALA A 311 15.54 -16.98 -48.51
N GLY A 312 16.43 -16.00 -48.39
CA GLY A 312 16.35 -14.74 -49.18
C GLY A 312 15.16 -13.77 -49.00
N ALA A 313 14.63 -13.52 -47.79
CA ALA A 313 13.46 -12.65 -47.61
C ALA A 313 13.59 -11.46 -46.62
N PHE A 314 14.74 -11.22 -45.97
CA PHE A 314 14.81 -10.35 -44.77
C PHE A 314 15.84 -9.20 -44.82
N GLN A 315 15.80 -8.32 -45.83
CA GLN A 315 16.59 -7.07 -45.84
C GLN A 315 15.86 -5.86 -45.21
N TRP A 316 14.52 -5.87 -45.14
CA TRP A 316 13.74 -4.64 -44.93
C TRP A 316 13.31 -4.34 -43.49
N ALA A 317 13.06 -5.36 -42.65
CA ALA A 317 12.73 -5.12 -41.23
C ALA A 317 13.94 -4.57 -40.45
N THR A 318 15.15 -5.04 -40.80
CA THR A 318 16.43 -4.53 -40.27
C THR A 318 16.60 -3.03 -40.58
N LEU A 319 16.23 -2.60 -41.79
CA LEU A 319 16.26 -1.19 -42.18
C LEU A 319 15.29 -0.33 -41.36
N MET A 320 14.10 -0.87 -41.05
CA MET A 320 13.05 -0.17 -40.29
C MET A 320 13.42 0.08 -38.82
N VAL A 321 13.98 -0.93 -38.15
CA VAL A 321 14.51 -0.76 -36.78
C VAL A 321 15.60 0.31 -36.75
N GLU A 322 16.47 0.32 -37.77
CA GLU A 322 17.55 1.28 -37.90
C GLU A 322 17.05 2.70 -38.23
N MET A 323 15.97 2.84 -39.00
CA MET A 323 15.30 4.13 -39.25
C MET A 323 14.64 4.70 -37.98
N CYS A 324 13.95 3.88 -37.18
CA CYS A 324 13.37 4.32 -35.91
C CYS A 324 14.44 4.73 -34.88
N LYS A 325 15.57 4.01 -34.83
CA LYS A 325 16.75 4.41 -34.03
C LYS A 325 17.32 5.75 -34.50
N ARG A 326 17.52 5.94 -35.82
CA ARG A 326 18.00 7.21 -36.42
C ARG A 326 17.02 8.37 -36.19
N TYR A 327 15.71 8.12 -36.16
CA TYR A 327 14.69 9.11 -35.83
C TYR A 327 14.79 9.57 -34.37
N LYS A 328 14.84 8.62 -33.42
CA LYS A 328 15.03 8.89 -31.99
C LYS A 328 16.34 9.64 -31.71
N GLN A 329 17.42 9.29 -32.43
CA GLN A 329 18.72 9.94 -32.29
C GLN A 329 18.71 11.37 -32.87
N LYS A 330 18.19 11.59 -34.09
CA LYS A 330 18.13 12.94 -34.68
C LYS A 330 17.25 13.93 -33.92
N ILE A 331 16.21 13.47 -33.22
CA ILE A 331 15.43 14.31 -32.30
C ILE A 331 16.29 14.74 -31.09
N LYS A 332 17.12 13.84 -30.55
CA LYS A 332 18.11 14.16 -29.51
C LYS A 332 19.17 15.14 -30.02
N ASP A 333 19.68 14.94 -31.24
CA ASP A 333 20.77 15.74 -31.81
C ASP A 333 20.32 17.14 -32.26
N ALA A 334 19.05 17.32 -32.64
CA ALA A 334 18.49 18.62 -33.02
C ALA A 334 18.14 19.51 -31.80
N LEU A 335 17.92 18.90 -30.62
CA LEU A 335 17.51 19.59 -29.40
C LEU A 335 18.48 20.72 -28.98
N PRO A 336 19.82 20.49 -28.92
CA PRO A 336 20.77 21.54 -28.51
C PRO A 336 20.86 22.70 -29.51
N ALA A 337 20.76 22.43 -30.82
CA ALA A 337 20.83 23.46 -31.85
C ALA A 337 19.61 24.40 -31.84
N ILE A 338 18.44 23.88 -31.44
CA ILE A 338 17.23 24.68 -31.22
C ILE A 338 17.37 25.53 -29.94
N MET A 339 17.92 24.95 -28.86
CA MET A 339 18.18 25.67 -27.61
C MET A 339 19.20 26.80 -27.80
N GLN A 340 20.26 26.60 -28.58
CA GLN A 340 21.25 27.64 -28.87
C GLN A 340 20.68 28.83 -29.66
N ARG A 341 19.72 28.61 -30.59
CA ARG A 341 19.09 29.71 -31.33
C ARG A 341 18.18 30.59 -30.45
N GLY A 342 17.65 30.06 -29.35
CA GLY A 342 16.93 30.86 -28.35
C GLY A 342 17.81 31.80 -27.52
N VAL A 343 19.12 31.58 -27.50
CA VAL A 343 20.09 32.41 -26.74
C VAL A 343 20.68 33.55 -27.60
N ALA A 344 20.49 33.51 -28.92
CA ALA A 344 21.11 34.44 -29.87
C ALA A 344 20.39 35.79 -30.06
N PHE A 345 19.18 35.97 -29.51
CA PHE A 345 18.44 37.24 -29.53
C PHE A 345 18.03 37.64 -28.12
N GLY A 346 18.87 38.44 -27.47
CA GLY A 346 18.62 38.96 -26.13
C GLY A 346 17.57 40.06 -26.11
N HIS A 347 16.29 39.69 -26.06
CA HIS A 347 15.21 40.57 -25.58
C HIS A 347 14.17 39.78 -24.78
N VAL A 348 13.61 40.44 -23.77
CA VAL A 348 12.68 39.87 -22.79
C VAL A 348 11.38 39.44 -23.47
N PHE A 349 11.02 38.16 -23.34
CA PHE A 349 9.68 37.65 -23.62
C PHE A 349 9.10 36.96 -22.38
N HIS A 350 7.80 37.11 -22.15
CA HIS A 350 7.09 36.42 -21.07
C HIS A 350 7.09 34.90 -21.31
N SER A 351 7.08 34.12 -20.22
CA SER A 351 7.14 32.65 -20.23
C SER A 351 6.13 31.98 -21.17
N ASP A 352 4.95 32.60 -21.29
CA ASP A 352 3.79 31.97 -21.88
C ASP A 352 3.86 31.93 -23.42
N SER A 353 4.52 32.93 -24.04
CA SER A 353 4.69 32.96 -25.50
C SER A 353 5.70 31.92 -25.99
N VAL A 354 6.74 31.65 -25.19
CA VAL A 354 7.76 30.63 -25.51
C VAL A 354 7.18 29.23 -25.38
N ALA A 355 6.35 28.98 -24.35
CA ALA A 355 5.64 27.72 -24.18
C ALA A 355 4.63 27.47 -25.32
N ALA A 356 3.86 28.48 -25.71
CA ALA A 356 2.92 28.41 -26.84
C ALA A 356 3.65 28.11 -28.15
N ALA A 357 4.71 28.86 -28.49
CA ALA A 357 5.49 28.64 -29.71
C ALA A 357 6.17 27.26 -29.76
N LEU A 358 6.59 26.72 -28.61
CA LEU A 358 7.12 25.35 -28.51
C LEU A 358 6.04 24.28 -28.70
N ALA A 359 4.83 24.49 -28.19
CA ALA A 359 3.70 23.60 -28.43
C ALA A 359 3.29 23.59 -29.91
N GLU A 360 3.23 24.77 -30.53
CA GLU A 360 2.91 24.95 -31.94
C GLU A 360 3.97 24.27 -32.85
N LYS A 361 5.27 24.49 -32.57
CA LYS A 361 6.38 23.79 -33.24
C LYS A 361 6.33 22.27 -33.08
N ARG A 362 5.93 21.76 -31.92
CA ARG A 362 5.83 20.31 -31.64
C ARG A 362 4.65 19.68 -32.39
N LEU A 363 3.52 20.38 -32.45
CA LEU A 363 2.36 19.98 -33.25
C LEU A 363 2.71 19.99 -34.75
N GLU A 364 3.42 21.01 -35.23
CA GLU A 364 3.91 21.12 -36.60
C GLU A 364 4.83 19.94 -36.98
N LEU A 365 5.79 19.57 -36.10
CA LEU A 365 6.64 18.39 -36.30
C LEU A 365 5.83 17.08 -36.28
N ALA A 366 4.92 16.90 -35.32
CA ALA A 366 4.09 15.70 -35.22
C ALA A 366 3.23 15.51 -36.48
N GLN A 367 2.64 16.59 -37.01
CA GLN A 367 1.90 16.57 -38.27
C GLN A 367 2.79 16.37 -39.49
N TYR A 368 4.01 16.94 -39.52
CA TYR A 368 4.98 16.73 -40.60
C TYR A 368 5.43 15.26 -40.69
N TYR A 369 5.84 14.68 -39.56
CA TYR A 369 6.30 13.29 -39.52
C TYR A 369 5.15 12.29 -39.61
N GLY A 370 3.96 12.62 -39.09
CA GLY A 370 2.74 11.86 -39.35
C GLY A 370 2.44 11.75 -40.85
N ARG A 371 2.50 12.87 -41.59
CA ARG A 371 2.35 12.87 -43.06
C ARG A 371 3.43 12.02 -43.77
N LYS A 372 4.68 12.05 -43.30
CA LYS A 372 5.75 11.18 -43.82
C LYS A 372 5.52 9.69 -43.52
N LEU A 373 5.03 9.35 -42.32
CA LEU A 373 4.71 7.97 -41.94
C LEU A 373 3.52 7.44 -42.76
N THR A 374 2.47 8.24 -42.93
CA THR A 374 1.31 7.89 -43.78
C THR A 374 1.70 7.75 -45.25
N GLY A 375 2.62 8.57 -45.76
CA GLY A 375 3.18 8.42 -47.10
C GLY A 375 3.94 7.11 -47.26
N PHE A 376 4.82 6.80 -46.30
CA PHE A 376 5.59 5.55 -46.28
C PHE A 376 4.70 4.30 -46.19
N VAL A 377 3.66 4.32 -45.35
CA VAL A 377 2.66 3.22 -45.26
C VAL A 377 1.93 3.06 -46.59
N LYS A 378 1.56 4.15 -47.29
CA LYS A 378 0.92 4.06 -48.62
C LYS A 378 1.84 3.47 -49.70
N GLU A 379 3.09 3.89 -49.77
CA GLU A 379 4.08 3.30 -50.70
C GLU A 379 4.32 1.82 -50.38
N PHE A 380 4.45 1.47 -49.10
CA PHE A 380 4.67 0.09 -48.66
C PHE A 380 3.47 -0.82 -48.96
N SER A 381 2.24 -0.38 -48.70
CA SER A 381 1.02 -1.13 -49.07
C SER A 381 0.96 -1.41 -50.58
N HIS A 382 1.38 -0.44 -51.40
CA HIS A 382 1.40 -0.59 -52.86
C HIS A 382 2.47 -1.57 -53.35
N HIS A 383 3.60 -1.67 -52.64
CA HIS A 383 4.65 -2.67 -52.92
C HIS A 383 4.23 -4.07 -52.44
N PHE A 384 3.67 -4.17 -51.23
CA PHE A 384 3.27 -5.44 -50.62
C PHE A 384 2.10 -6.12 -51.37
N ALA A 385 1.15 -5.33 -51.86
CA ALA A 385 0.06 -5.81 -52.72
C ALA A 385 0.56 -6.43 -54.04
N SER A 386 1.76 -6.06 -54.52
CA SER A 386 2.37 -6.62 -55.73
C SER A 386 3.17 -7.92 -55.50
N SER A 387 3.54 -8.20 -54.25
CA SER A 387 4.35 -9.38 -53.87
C SER A 387 3.56 -10.48 -53.16
N ALA A 388 2.26 -10.28 -52.92
CA ALA A 388 1.44 -11.15 -52.07
C ALA A 388 0.96 -12.44 -52.77
N ASN A 389 1.88 -13.37 -53.04
CA ASN A 389 1.56 -14.78 -53.18
C ASN A 389 2.08 -15.55 -51.94
N SER A 390 1.15 -16.21 -51.23
CA SER A 390 1.30 -17.01 -50.00
C SER A 390 1.38 -16.27 -48.64
N GLY A 391 0.59 -16.73 -47.66
CA GLY A 391 0.73 -16.44 -46.22
C GLY A 391 -0.34 -15.55 -45.58
N SER A 392 -1.35 -16.15 -44.93
CA SER A 392 -2.36 -15.42 -44.13
C SER A 392 -1.77 -14.77 -42.86
N ASP A 393 -0.62 -15.23 -42.38
CA ASP A 393 0.07 -14.66 -41.21
C ASP A 393 0.75 -13.33 -41.51
N ALA A 394 1.33 -13.17 -42.72
CA ALA A 394 2.01 -11.94 -43.11
C ALA A 394 1.01 -10.77 -43.26
N ALA A 395 -0.17 -11.04 -43.81
CA ALA A 395 -1.26 -10.06 -43.89
C ALA A 395 -1.77 -9.64 -42.49
N ARG A 396 -1.88 -10.59 -41.54
CA ARG A 396 -2.26 -10.29 -40.15
C ARG A 396 -1.20 -9.45 -39.42
N ALA A 397 0.08 -9.77 -39.61
CA ALA A 397 1.18 -8.99 -39.04
C ALA A 397 1.23 -7.56 -39.60
N PHE A 398 0.99 -7.39 -40.90
CA PHE A 398 0.93 -6.07 -41.52
C PHE A 398 -0.25 -5.22 -41.01
N ALA A 399 -1.45 -5.82 -40.91
CA ALA A 399 -2.62 -5.15 -40.35
C ALA A 399 -2.39 -4.68 -38.90
N ALA A 400 -1.77 -5.53 -38.06
CA ALA A 400 -1.42 -5.17 -36.69
C ALA A 400 -0.37 -4.02 -36.62
N PHE A 401 0.59 -4.00 -37.55
CA PHE A 401 1.57 -2.91 -37.68
C PHE A 401 0.91 -1.58 -38.08
N GLU A 402 0.06 -1.58 -39.13
CA GLU A 402 -0.67 -0.38 -39.54
C GLU A 402 -1.55 0.16 -38.41
N GLN A 403 -2.25 -0.74 -37.71
CA GLN A 403 -3.09 -0.39 -36.56
C GLN A 403 -2.30 0.27 -35.43
N THR A 404 -1.11 -0.26 -35.13
CA THR A 404 -0.20 0.30 -34.11
C THR A 404 0.28 1.69 -34.51
N CYS A 405 0.67 1.90 -35.77
CA CYS A 405 1.11 3.20 -36.27
C CYS A 405 -0.01 4.25 -36.24
N ARG A 406 -1.23 3.90 -36.66
CA ARG A 406 -2.42 4.78 -36.57
C ARG A 406 -2.70 5.21 -35.12
N THR A 407 -2.67 4.24 -34.20
CA THR A 407 -2.88 4.48 -32.77
C THR A 407 -1.83 5.46 -32.20
N TRP A 408 -0.54 5.27 -32.50
CA TRP A 408 0.51 6.18 -32.03
C TRP A 408 0.36 7.62 -32.55
N LEU A 409 -0.02 7.79 -33.82
CA LEU A 409 -0.25 9.12 -34.40
C LEU A 409 -1.45 9.82 -33.76
N PHE A 410 -2.50 9.08 -33.42
CA PHE A 410 -3.68 9.58 -32.73
C PHE A 410 -3.41 9.92 -31.27
N VAL A 411 -2.67 9.09 -30.54
CA VAL A 411 -2.23 9.43 -29.18
C VAL A 411 -1.37 10.68 -29.20
N ALA A 412 -0.42 10.80 -30.14
CA ALA A 412 0.43 11.98 -30.25
C ALA A 412 -0.34 13.27 -30.59
N SER A 413 -1.40 13.22 -31.41
CA SER A 413 -2.22 14.39 -31.76
C SER A 413 -3.22 14.80 -30.67
N ARG A 414 -3.48 13.91 -29.70
CA ARG A 414 -4.38 14.13 -28.55
C ARG A 414 -3.66 14.28 -27.21
N THR A 415 -2.32 14.28 -27.23
CA THR A 415 -1.51 14.49 -26.03
C THR A 415 -1.18 15.98 -25.89
N PHE A 416 -1.44 16.57 -24.73
CA PHE A 416 -1.19 18.00 -24.47
C PHE A 416 -0.42 18.29 -23.17
N ALA A 417 0.01 19.55 -23.05
CA ALA A 417 0.76 20.10 -21.93
C ALA A 417 -0.17 20.77 -20.90
N MET A 418 -0.05 20.42 -19.62
CA MET A 418 -0.75 21.10 -18.52
C MET A 418 0.17 21.25 -17.31
N ALA A 419 0.65 22.48 -17.10
CA ALA A 419 1.47 22.80 -15.93
C ALA A 419 0.67 22.54 -14.64
N ASP A 420 1.28 21.83 -13.69
CA ASP A 420 0.76 21.72 -12.33
C ASP A 420 0.96 23.07 -11.61
N PRO A 421 -0.11 23.82 -11.27
CA PRO A 421 0.01 25.18 -10.74
C PRO A 421 0.76 25.27 -9.42
N LEU A 422 0.87 24.17 -8.68
CA LEU A 422 1.54 24.09 -7.38
C LEU A 422 2.97 23.51 -7.48
N ALA A 423 3.38 22.99 -8.64
CA ALA A 423 4.76 22.55 -8.87
C ALA A 423 5.70 23.71 -9.25
N ASN A 424 5.16 24.85 -9.68
CA ASN A 424 5.89 26.04 -10.13
C ASN A 424 5.81 27.20 -9.11
N ASP A 425 6.01 26.96 -7.81
CA ASP A 425 6.25 28.03 -6.83
C ASP A 425 7.72 28.52 -6.97
N PRO A 426 7.99 29.72 -7.50
CA PRO A 426 9.36 30.18 -7.77
C PRO A 426 10.14 30.52 -6.48
N HIS A 427 9.47 30.59 -5.33
CA HIS A 427 10.05 31.09 -4.08
C HIS A 427 10.63 30.00 -3.17
N SER A 428 10.91 28.80 -3.69
CA SER A 428 11.64 27.76 -2.95
C SER A 428 13.15 28.00 -2.83
N THR A 429 13.71 29.05 -3.45
CA THR A 429 15.11 29.46 -3.29
C THR A 429 15.32 30.97 -3.25
N SER A 430 15.44 31.56 -2.06
CA SER A 430 16.32 32.72 -1.84
C SER A 430 16.74 32.82 -0.37
N THR A 431 18.04 32.72 -0.17
CA THR A 431 18.81 33.01 1.06
C THR A 431 18.34 34.25 1.82
N SER A 432 18.14 34.12 3.13
CA SER A 432 18.33 35.25 4.05
C SER A 432 19.82 35.47 4.29
N ASN A 433 20.29 36.69 4.04
CA ASN A 433 21.05 37.51 4.99
C ASN A 433 21.74 38.66 4.26
N ASN A 434 21.29 39.88 4.56
CA ASN A 434 22.14 41.06 4.53
C ASN A 434 21.51 42.10 5.45
N ASP A 435 22.04 42.24 6.65
CA ASP A 435 21.63 43.27 7.60
C ASP A 435 22.84 43.70 8.45
N GLY A 436 22.86 44.98 8.82
CA GLY A 436 23.72 45.62 9.85
C GLY A 436 25.18 45.14 10.02
N GLY A 437 26.15 45.95 9.59
CA GLY A 437 27.56 45.73 9.95
C GLY A 437 27.97 46.36 11.30
N ARG A 438 29.05 45.80 11.88
CA ARG A 438 29.94 46.34 12.95
C ARG A 438 29.35 46.45 14.37
N ASP A 439 30.04 46.12 15.47
CA ASP A 439 31.31 45.41 15.79
C ASP A 439 31.14 44.91 17.27
N GLY A 440 31.88 43.98 17.89
CA GLY A 440 33.04 43.13 17.53
C GLY A 440 33.57 42.42 18.81
N ASP A 441 34.37 41.35 18.67
CA ASP A 441 35.09 40.57 19.74
C ASP A 441 34.21 39.88 20.85
N ASP A 442 34.53 38.70 21.42
CA ASP A 442 35.60 37.71 21.19
C ASP A 442 35.18 36.33 21.78
N GLY A 443 35.87 35.22 21.43
CA GLY A 443 35.93 34.03 22.32
C GLY A 443 35.35 32.66 21.87
N CYS A 444 36.19 31.87 21.19
CA CYS A 444 36.35 30.41 21.39
C CYS A 444 35.15 29.42 21.21
N GLY A 445 34.85 29.08 19.96
CA GLY A 445 35.19 27.75 19.41
C GLY A 445 34.54 26.48 19.99
N GLY A 446 33.34 26.15 19.51
CA GLY A 446 32.77 24.79 19.48
C GLY A 446 31.71 24.69 18.38
N GLY A 447 31.60 23.56 17.67
CA GLY A 447 30.65 23.43 16.56
C GLY A 447 30.68 22.07 15.85
N ASP A 448 29.61 21.30 16.06
CA ASP A 448 29.32 20.01 15.41
C ASP A 448 28.76 20.14 13.97
N GLY A 449 28.62 19.00 13.30
CA GLY A 449 27.37 18.67 12.60
C GLY A 449 27.22 19.13 11.14
N ASP A 450 27.76 18.36 10.20
CA ASP A 450 27.48 18.50 8.77
C ASP A 450 26.21 17.69 8.39
N ASP A 451 25.05 18.35 8.41
CA ASP A 451 23.75 17.75 8.03
C ASP A 451 23.56 17.77 6.50
N GLY A 452 23.94 16.68 5.84
CA GLY A 452 23.75 16.46 4.41
C GLY A 452 22.28 16.26 4.02
N GLY A 453 21.57 17.36 3.73
CA GLY A 453 20.17 17.33 3.28
C GLY A 453 19.97 16.74 1.88
N ASP A 454 19.08 15.74 1.76
CA ASP A 454 18.68 15.12 0.48
C ASP A 454 18.06 16.16 -0.47
N ALA A 455 18.72 16.39 -1.60
CA ALA A 455 18.21 17.25 -2.67
C ALA A 455 17.00 16.60 -3.36
N VAL A 456 15.82 17.19 -3.20
CA VAL A 456 14.62 16.80 -3.94
C VAL A 456 14.88 16.97 -5.45
N PRO A 457 14.71 15.92 -6.29
CA PRO A 457 14.87 16.05 -7.72
C PRO A 457 13.90 17.08 -8.29
N ARG A 458 14.40 18.03 -9.10
CA ARG A 458 13.55 18.97 -9.83
C ARG A 458 12.59 18.19 -10.73
N THR A 459 11.30 18.20 -10.39
CA THR A 459 10.26 17.63 -11.25
C THR A 459 10.24 18.41 -12.57
N PRO A 460 10.41 17.77 -13.74
CA PRO A 460 10.21 18.46 -15.01
C PRO A 460 8.74 18.88 -15.12
N ALA A 461 8.47 19.95 -15.88
CA ALA A 461 7.12 20.44 -16.12
C ALA A 461 6.19 19.30 -16.56
N VAL A 462 5.12 19.05 -15.80
CA VAL A 462 4.15 18.00 -16.09
C VAL A 462 3.50 18.34 -17.44
N VAL A 463 3.74 17.49 -18.42
CA VAL A 463 3.26 17.61 -19.80
C VAL A 463 3.11 16.19 -20.31
N ASN A 464 1.98 15.92 -20.96
CA ASN A 464 1.47 14.64 -21.48
C ASN A 464 0.22 14.16 -20.72
N VAL A 465 -0.92 14.79 -21.01
CA VAL A 465 -2.26 14.23 -20.74
C VAL A 465 -2.89 13.85 -22.08
N PHE A 466 -3.56 12.70 -22.15
CA PHE A 466 -4.30 12.25 -23.33
C PHE A 466 -5.80 12.31 -23.04
N GLU A 467 -6.57 12.91 -23.96
CA GLU A 467 -8.04 12.88 -23.93
C GLU A 467 -8.63 12.62 -25.33
N ALA A 468 -9.66 11.77 -25.40
CA ALA A 468 -10.39 11.46 -26.62
C ALA A 468 -11.76 10.84 -26.33
N SER A 469 -12.76 11.13 -27.17
CA SER A 469 -14.04 10.43 -27.18
C SER A 469 -13.99 9.14 -28.01
N LEU A 470 -14.89 8.19 -27.71
CA LEU A 470 -15.04 6.95 -28.47
C LEU A 470 -15.35 7.21 -29.95
N GLN A 471 -16.16 8.24 -30.24
CA GLN A 471 -16.50 8.65 -31.60
C GLN A 471 -15.26 9.08 -32.40
N GLU A 472 -14.29 9.74 -31.78
CA GLU A 472 -13.04 10.14 -32.42
C GLU A 472 -12.09 8.95 -32.65
N VAL A 473 -12.10 7.97 -31.75
CA VAL A 473 -11.36 6.70 -31.89
C VAL A 473 -11.91 5.88 -33.06
N GLU A 474 -13.24 5.75 -33.14
CA GLU A 474 -13.95 5.06 -34.21
C GLU A 474 -13.77 5.77 -35.56
N ALA A 475 -13.90 7.10 -35.60
CA ALA A 475 -13.68 7.91 -36.80
C ALA A 475 -12.22 7.86 -37.32
N ALA A 476 -11.24 7.66 -36.43
CA ALA A 476 -9.85 7.43 -36.80
C ALA A 476 -9.57 6.00 -37.31
N GLY A 477 -10.55 5.09 -37.24
CA GLY A 477 -10.38 3.68 -37.58
C GLY A 477 -9.42 2.98 -36.62
N ILE A 478 -9.54 3.25 -35.32
CA ILE A 478 -8.63 2.72 -34.30
C ILE A 478 -9.25 1.54 -33.56
N ASP A 479 -8.54 0.41 -33.57
CA ASP A 479 -8.80 -0.72 -32.70
C ASP A 479 -8.67 -0.29 -31.23
N GLN A 480 -9.78 -0.41 -30.50
CA GLN A 480 -9.89 0.03 -29.10
C GLN A 480 -8.95 -0.75 -28.18
N ALA A 481 -8.69 -2.05 -28.43
CA ALA A 481 -7.79 -2.84 -27.60
C ALA A 481 -6.33 -2.44 -27.81
N VAL A 482 -5.95 -2.05 -29.04
CA VAL A 482 -4.63 -1.45 -29.32
C VAL A 482 -4.50 -0.08 -28.65
N LEU A 483 -5.53 0.77 -28.69
CA LEU A 483 -5.52 2.06 -27.98
C LEU A 483 -5.39 1.89 -26.47
N VAL A 484 -6.20 1.02 -25.85
CA VAL A 484 -6.15 0.71 -24.42
C VAL A 484 -4.75 0.21 -24.03
N SER A 485 -4.16 -0.68 -24.84
CA SER A 485 -2.80 -1.20 -24.61
C SER A 485 -1.76 -0.10 -24.63
N VAL A 486 -1.77 0.78 -25.64
CA VAL A 486 -0.81 1.90 -25.76
C VAL A 486 -0.95 2.87 -24.59
N LEU A 487 -2.18 3.31 -24.28
CA LEU A 487 -2.43 4.27 -23.20
C LEU A 487 -2.09 3.68 -21.82
N ALA A 488 -2.42 2.41 -21.58
CA ALA A 488 -2.09 1.74 -20.32
C ALA A 488 -0.59 1.66 -20.08
N THR A 489 0.19 1.36 -21.13
CA THR A 489 1.66 1.41 -21.06
C THR A 489 2.14 2.84 -20.75
N LEU A 490 1.64 3.84 -21.48
CA LEU A 490 2.09 5.23 -21.29
C LEU A 490 1.78 5.79 -19.89
N TYR A 491 0.62 5.48 -19.31
CA TYR A 491 0.28 5.87 -17.94
C TYR A 491 1.07 5.08 -16.87
N ALA A 492 1.35 3.80 -17.10
CA ALA A 492 2.12 2.97 -16.16
C ALA A 492 3.61 3.34 -16.13
N GLU A 493 4.20 3.67 -17.29
CA GLU A 493 5.57 4.18 -17.43
C GLU A 493 5.74 5.65 -16.97
N GLY A 494 4.66 6.30 -16.52
CA GLY A 494 4.66 7.72 -16.12
C GLY A 494 4.88 8.69 -17.29
N VAL A 495 4.77 8.24 -18.53
CA VAL A 495 4.86 9.09 -19.73
C VAL A 495 3.60 9.95 -19.86
N LEU A 496 2.43 9.40 -19.52
CA LEU A 496 1.20 10.16 -19.26
C LEU A 496 1.01 10.32 -17.74
N SER A 497 0.59 11.49 -17.27
CA SER A 497 0.43 11.76 -15.83
C SER A 497 -0.77 11.05 -15.22
N PHE A 498 -0.68 10.62 -13.95
CA PHE A 498 -1.85 10.22 -13.15
C PHE A 498 -2.96 11.30 -13.21
N PRO A 499 -4.24 10.94 -13.26
CA PRO A 499 -5.33 11.91 -13.40
C PRO A 499 -5.64 12.65 -12.09
N TRP A 500 -4.72 13.50 -11.64
CA TRP A 500 -4.87 14.32 -10.43
C TRP A 500 -6.06 15.27 -10.54
N LYS A 501 -6.84 15.39 -9.46
CA LYS A 501 -8.01 16.28 -9.37
C LYS A 501 -7.68 17.73 -9.71
N ARG A 502 -6.55 18.24 -9.20
CA ARG A 502 -6.10 19.62 -9.44
C ARG A 502 -5.87 19.99 -10.91
N LEU A 503 -5.83 19.02 -11.83
CA LEU A 503 -5.71 19.26 -13.27
C LEU A 503 -7.06 19.53 -13.96
N TYR A 504 -8.19 19.18 -13.35
CA TYR A 504 -9.51 19.31 -13.99
C TYR A 504 -10.61 19.93 -13.09
N GLU A 505 -10.43 19.95 -11.77
CA GLU A 505 -11.39 20.57 -10.84
C GLU A 505 -11.49 22.09 -11.04
N GLY A 506 -10.45 22.76 -11.53
CA GLY A 506 -10.40 24.22 -11.73
C GLY A 506 -9.71 24.94 -10.57
N SER A 507 -10.19 26.11 -10.16
CA SER A 507 -9.46 26.94 -9.17
C SER A 507 -9.70 26.51 -7.70
N PRO A 508 -8.64 26.44 -6.87
CA PRO A 508 -8.78 26.26 -5.42
C PRO A 508 -9.26 27.56 -4.72
N ASP A 509 -9.02 28.74 -5.29
CA ASP A 509 -9.51 30.02 -4.75
C ASP A 509 -11.03 30.12 -4.81
N THR A 510 -11.64 29.74 -5.94
CA THR A 510 -13.09 29.72 -6.10
C THR A 510 -13.74 28.82 -5.04
N ARG A 511 -13.13 27.67 -4.76
CA ARG A 511 -13.58 26.71 -3.74
C ARG A 511 -13.43 27.25 -2.31
N MET A 512 -12.33 27.93 -2.01
CA MET A 512 -12.17 28.64 -0.73
C MET A 512 -13.20 29.79 -0.60
N GLY A 513 -13.51 30.49 -1.69
CA GLY A 513 -14.59 31.47 -1.75
C GLY A 513 -15.95 30.86 -1.38
N SER A 514 -16.35 29.78 -2.06
CA SER A 514 -17.56 29.01 -1.75
C SER A 514 -17.58 28.55 -0.29
N LEU A 515 -16.47 28.02 0.24
CA LEU A 515 -16.36 27.54 1.62
C LEU A 515 -16.53 28.67 2.66
N ARG A 516 -16.00 29.86 2.37
CA ARG A 516 -16.20 31.06 3.22
C ARG A 516 -17.66 31.48 3.27
N THR A 517 -18.37 31.44 2.14
CA THR A 517 -19.78 31.87 2.06
C THR A 517 -20.81 30.77 2.35
N HIS A 518 -20.42 29.50 2.38
CA HIS A 518 -21.35 28.38 2.54
C HIS A 518 -21.99 28.36 3.94
N GLU A 519 -23.32 28.31 3.99
CA GLU A 519 -24.10 28.06 5.19
C GLU A 519 -24.63 26.62 5.19
N ALA A 520 -24.21 25.82 6.18
CA ALA A 520 -24.57 24.40 6.23
C ALA A 520 -26.05 24.21 6.58
N THR A 521 -26.75 23.43 5.76
CA THR A 521 -28.15 23.05 6.02
C THR A 521 -28.22 22.15 7.25
N VAL A 522 -29.17 22.40 8.16
CA VAL A 522 -29.40 21.59 9.36
C VAL A 522 -30.77 20.93 9.31
N ASP A 523 -30.82 19.61 9.46
CA ASP A 523 -32.05 18.86 9.71
C ASP A 523 -32.09 18.31 11.15
N ASN A 524 -33.23 18.48 11.80
CA ASN A 524 -33.49 18.08 13.19
C ASN A 524 -34.42 16.84 13.29
N ASP A 525 -34.71 16.14 12.18
CA ASP A 525 -35.51 14.91 12.14
C ASP A 525 -34.94 13.81 13.05
N GLU A 526 -35.73 13.37 14.03
CA GLU A 526 -35.37 12.37 15.05
C GLU A 526 -35.05 10.98 14.49
N ARG A 527 -35.41 10.72 13.23
CA ARG A 527 -35.06 9.49 12.50
C ARG A 527 -33.58 9.47 12.07
N ARG A 528 -32.91 10.63 11.99
CA ARG A 528 -31.50 10.78 11.57
C ARG A 528 -30.50 10.42 12.67
N ARG A 529 -30.58 9.18 13.18
CA ARG A 529 -29.68 8.68 14.22
C ARG A 529 -28.28 8.31 13.67
N PRO A 530 -27.21 8.43 14.47
CA PRO A 530 -25.86 8.00 14.08
C PRO A 530 -25.79 6.56 13.54
N HIS A 531 -25.24 6.38 12.35
CA HIS A 531 -25.18 5.10 11.68
C HIS A 531 -24.15 4.14 12.33
N ASN A 532 -24.55 2.88 12.55
CA ASN A 532 -23.74 1.80 13.14
C ASN A 532 -23.24 2.03 14.59
N VAL A 533 -23.66 3.11 15.26
CA VAL A 533 -23.35 3.35 16.68
C VAL A 533 -24.25 2.49 17.59
N ARG A 534 -23.69 1.93 18.66
CA ARG A 534 -24.45 1.14 19.65
C ARG A 534 -24.14 1.62 21.07
N ILE A 535 -25.20 1.96 21.82
CA ILE A 535 -25.13 2.39 23.22
C ILE A 535 -25.89 1.39 24.09
N TYR A 536 -25.14 0.67 24.93
CA TYR A 536 -25.60 -0.31 25.91
C TYR A 536 -25.66 0.28 27.33
N SER A 537 -25.01 1.41 27.58
CA SER A 537 -25.00 2.04 28.89
C SER A 537 -26.36 2.65 29.27
N ARG A 538 -26.76 2.51 30.54
CA ARG A 538 -28.06 2.93 31.07
C ARG A 538 -27.93 3.64 32.41
N THR A 539 -28.81 4.60 32.67
CA THR A 539 -29.02 5.21 33.99
C THR A 539 -29.78 4.26 34.92
N HIS A 540 -29.89 4.58 36.21
CA HIS A 540 -30.60 3.76 37.19
C HIS A 540 -32.11 3.59 36.90
N ASP A 541 -32.74 4.56 36.27
CA ASP A 541 -34.13 4.54 35.79
C ASP A 541 -34.29 3.89 34.39
N GLY A 542 -33.22 3.32 33.84
CA GLY A 542 -33.25 2.56 32.59
C GLY A 542 -33.19 3.39 31.30
N GLN A 543 -33.01 4.71 31.38
CA GLN A 543 -32.81 5.58 30.22
C GLN A 543 -31.40 5.42 29.62
N PRO A 544 -31.17 5.80 28.36
CA PRO A 544 -29.82 5.79 27.77
C PRO A 544 -28.87 6.76 28.49
N PHE A 545 -27.77 6.25 29.05
CA PHE A 545 -26.78 7.10 29.74
C PHE A 545 -26.00 8.02 28.79
N LEU A 546 -25.88 7.63 27.52
CA LEU A 546 -25.31 8.44 26.44
C LEU A 546 -26.42 8.74 25.41
N PRO A 547 -27.28 9.74 25.62
CA PRO A 547 -28.27 10.15 24.63
C PRO A 547 -27.59 10.59 23.32
N LEU A 548 -28.25 10.29 22.19
CA LEU A 548 -27.74 10.57 20.84
C LEU A 548 -28.29 11.88 20.24
N GLN A 549 -28.89 12.73 21.07
CA GLN A 549 -29.43 14.04 20.72
C GLN A 549 -28.55 15.12 21.34
N PHE A 550 -28.08 16.08 20.55
CA PHE A 550 -27.36 17.25 21.05
C PHE A 550 -28.34 18.20 21.76
N LYS A 551 -28.14 18.43 23.07
CA LYS A 551 -29.01 19.27 23.91
C LYS A 551 -30.50 18.91 23.81
N GLY A 552 -30.80 17.61 23.73
CA GLY A 552 -32.16 17.09 23.64
C GLY A 552 -32.83 17.26 22.27
N ARG A 553 -32.09 17.60 21.21
CA ARG A 553 -32.59 17.66 19.83
C ARG A 553 -31.66 16.89 18.89
N CYS A 554 -32.20 16.33 17.81
CA CYS A 554 -31.35 15.91 16.70
C CYS A 554 -30.83 17.16 15.98
N HIS A 555 -29.57 17.14 15.54
CA HIS A 555 -28.94 18.24 14.81
C HIS A 555 -27.98 17.63 13.78
N THR A 556 -28.41 17.61 12.52
CA THR A 556 -27.70 16.95 11.42
C THR A 556 -27.31 17.98 10.37
N PHE A 557 -26.01 18.26 10.23
CA PHE A 557 -25.49 18.95 9.05
C PHE A 557 -25.74 18.09 7.82
N VAL A 558 -26.44 18.65 6.84
CA VAL A 558 -26.78 18.00 5.58
C VAL A 558 -25.88 18.56 4.51
N HIS A 559 -25.16 17.67 3.83
CA HIS A 559 -24.33 17.99 2.69
C HIS A 559 -24.91 17.29 1.47
N ASP A 560 -25.10 18.03 0.38
CA ASP A 560 -25.56 17.46 -0.88
C ASP A 560 -24.36 16.95 -1.74
N GLY A 561 -24.61 16.65 -3.02
CA GLY A 561 -23.54 16.24 -3.94
C GLY A 561 -22.68 17.40 -4.43
N GLY A 562 -23.29 18.58 -4.65
CA GLY A 562 -22.61 19.76 -5.17
C GLY A 562 -21.70 20.44 -4.15
N ASP A 563 -21.96 20.27 -2.85
CA ASP A 563 -21.01 20.66 -1.78
C ASP A 563 -19.62 20.03 -1.97
N TYR A 564 -19.55 18.82 -2.53
CA TYR A 564 -18.27 18.16 -2.77
C TYR A 564 -17.43 18.86 -3.83
N ASP A 565 -17.99 18.99 -5.02
CA ASP A 565 -17.31 19.56 -6.18
C ASP A 565 -17.03 21.06 -5.96
N SER A 566 -17.95 21.79 -5.33
CA SER A 566 -17.87 23.25 -5.14
C SER A 566 -16.94 23.70 -4.02
N MET A 567 -16.61 22.84 -3.04
CA MET A 567 -15.72 23.22 -1.93
C MET A 567 -15.04 22.06 -1.18
N ASP A 568 -15.70 20.93 -0.87
CA ASP A 568 -15.07 19.94 0.01
C ASP A 568 -13.88 19.21 -0.63
N VAL A 569 -13.78 19.16 -1.96
CA VAL A 569 -12.59 18.67 -2.69
C VAL A 569 -11.33 19.54 -2.48
N LEU A 570 -11.43 20.71 -1.85
CA LEU A 570 -10.33 21.69 -1.74
C LEU A 570 -9.04 21.14 -1.11
N ALA A 571 -9.10 20.19 -0.16
CA ALA A 571 -7.88 19.63 0.44
C ALA A 571 -7.05 18.79 -0.56
N ASP A 572 -7.70 18.14 -1.54
CA ASP A 572 -7.02 17.31 -2.54
C ASP A 572 -6.09 18.08 -3.46
N PHE A 573 -6.36 19.38 -3.68
CA PHE A 573 -5.43 20.26 -4.40
C PHE A 573 -4.01 20.23 -3.83
N PHE A 574 -3.89 20.05 -2.51
CA PHE A 574 -2.63 20.11 -1.78
C PHE A 574 -2.18 18.74 -1.21
N GLN A 575 -3.11 17.81 -0.96
CA GLN A 575 -2.85 16.56 -0.22
C GLN A 575 -3.30 15.28 -0.94
N GLU A 576 -3.80 15.33 -2.19
CA GLU A 576 -4.20 14.12 -2.92
C GLU A 576 -3.04 13.11 -3.04
N GLY A 577 -1.81 13.58 -3.23
CA GLY A 577 -0.60 12.73 -3.29
C GLY A 577 -0.42 11.82 -2.07
N PRO A 578 -0.24 12.37 -0.85
CA PRO A 578 -0.25 11.59 0.37
C PRO A 578 -1.51 10.74 0.58
N ARG A 579 -2.71 11.30 0.32
CA ARG A 579 -3.98 10.59 0.56
C ARG A 579 -4.19 9.37 -0.36
N LEU A 580 -3.71 9.43 -1.61
CA LEU A 580 -3.73 8.31 -2.56
C LEU A 580 -2.59 7.29 -2.36
N ARG A 581 -1.64 7.54 -1.45
CA ARG A 581 -0.67 6.55 -0.97
C ARG A 581 -1.14 5.80 0.28
N ALA A 582 -2.13 6.34 1.00
CA ALA A 582 -2.73 5.70 2.15
C ALA A 582 -3.55 4.45 1.75
N VAL A 583 -3.71 3.52 2.69
CA VAL A 583 -4.36 2.22 2.46
C VAL A 583 -5.47 1.98 3.47
N ARG A 584 -6.68 1.67 3.01
CA ARG A 584 -7.77 1.19 3.86
C ARG A 584 -7.57 -0.28 4.24
N LYS A 585 -8.02 -0.67 5.44
CA LYS A 585 -7.93 -2.02 5.99
C LYS A 585 -8.58 -3.11 5.12
N ASP A 586 -9.56 -2.75 4.30
CA ASP A 586 -10.25 -3.66 3.39
C ASP A 586 -9.59 -3.80 2.02
N GLN A 587 -8.36 -3.29 1.85
CA GLN A 587 -7.62 -3.27 0.58
C GLN A 587 -6.16 -3.71 0.75
N GLU A 588 -5.57 -4.29 -0.29
CA GLU A 588 -4.19 -4.81 -0.26
C GLU A 588 -3.11 -3.78 -0.65
N ALA A 589 -3.53 -2.66 -1.27
CA ALA A 589 -2.67 -1.66 -1.90
C ALA A 589 -3.38 -0.30 -1.94
N SER A 590 -2.61 0.77 -2.12
CA SER A 590 -3.14 2.13 -2.29
C SER A 590 -3.54 2.40 -3.76
N PRO A 591 -4.40 3.41 -4.03
CA PRO A 591 -4.73 3.81 -5.40
C PRO A 591 -3.51 4.07 -6.30
N LEU A 592 -2.47 4.75 -5.79
CA LEU A 592 -1.24 5.00 -6.57
C LEU A 592 -0.37 3.74 -6.73
N GLU A 593 -0.36 2.84 -5.76
CA GLU A 593 0.34 1.54 -5.90
C GLU A 593 -0.38 0.60 -6.88
N LEU A 594 -1.71 0.71 -7.02
CA LEU A 594 -2.44 0.01 -8.07
C LEU A 594 -2.20 0.67 -9.43
N TRP A 595 -2.15 2.00 -9.51
CA TRP A 595 -1.88 2.72 -10.76
C TRP A 595 -0.48 2.43 -11.34
N SER A 596 0.52 2.06 -10.53
CA SER A 596 1.83 1.63 -11.06
C SER A 596 1.80 0.23 -11.70
N ARG A 597 0.67 -0.48 -11.70
CA ARG A 597 0.54 -1.84 -12.24
C ARG A 597 -0.11 -1.79 -13.63
N PRO A 598 0.59 -2.14 -14.73
CA PRO A 598 0.05 -2.03 -16.09
C PRO A 598 -1.31 -2.72 -16.31
N ALA A 599 -1.54 -3.86 -15.65
CA ALA A 599 -2.82 -4.59 -15.73
C ALA A 599 -4.00 -3.82 -15.10
N PHE A 600 -3.76 -3.06 -14.01
CA PHE A 600 -4.79 -2.24 -13.39
C PHE A 600 -5.12 -1.03 -14.26
N VAL A 601 -4.10 -0.33 -14.76
CA VAL A 601 -4.27 0.80 -15.68
C VAL A 601 -4.99 0.37 -16.96
N HIS A 602 -4.63 -0.79 -17.54
CA HIS A 602 -5.33 -1.37 -18.68
C HIS A 602 -6.80 -1.66 -18.38
N GLY A 603 -7.11 -2.17 -17.18
CA GLY A 603 -8.48 -2.35 -16.71
C GLY A 603 -9.24 -1.01 -16.62
N VAL A 604 -8.63 0.01 -16.01
CA VAL A 604 -9.22 1.36 -15.88
C VAL A 604 -9.45 2.02 -17.23
N VAL A 605 -8.45 2.07 -18.12
CA VAL A 605 -8.55 2.72 -19.44
C VAL A 605 -9.59 2.00 -20.32
N GLY A 606 -9.59 0.66 -20.32
CA GLY A 606 -10.58 -0.13 -21.05
C GLY A 606 -12.01 0.08 -20.53
N ASP A 607 -12.19 0.07 -19.21
CA ASP A 607 -13.51 0.34 -18.62
C ASP A 607 -13.95 1.80 -18.77
N CYS A 608 -13.02 2.76 -18.84
CA CYS A 608 -13.30 4.17 -19.11
C CYS A 608 -13.94 4.34 -20.51
N LEU A 609 -13.30 3.82 -21.57
CA LEU A 609 -13.89 3.83 -22.92
C LEU A 609 -15.23 3.09 -22.95
N ARG A 610 -15.28 1.87 -22.40
CA ARG A 610 -16.45 0.99 -22.47
C ARG A 610 -17.67 1.47 -21.69
N LYS A 611 -17.48 2.08 -20.51
CA LYS A 611 -18.57 2.52 -19.63
C LYS A 611 -18.96 3.98 -19.84
N ARG A 612 -17.98 4.84 -20.21
CA ARG A 612 -18.14 6.31 -20.21
C ARG A 612 -18.06 6.92 -21.60
N GLY A 613 -17.67 6.16 -22.63
CA GLY A 613 -17.62 6.62 -24.02
C GLY A 613 -16.53 7.66 -24.31
N GLN A 614 -15.66 7.95 -23.34
CA GLN A 614 -14.56 8.92 -23.48
C GLN A 614 -13.46 8.62 -22.46
N ILE A 615 -12.24 9.01 -22.80
CA ILE A 615 -11.10 9.12 -21.89
C ILE A 615 -10.89 10.60 -21.64
N THR A 616 -11.15 11.03 -20.40
CA THR A 616 -10.79 12.33 -19.84
C THR A 616 -10.16 12.13 -18.48
N LEU A 617 -9.46 13.13 -17.93
CA LEU A 617 -8.89 13.03 -16.59
C LEU A 617 -9.95 12.68 -15.54
N TYR A 618 -11.09 13.37 -15.57
CA TYR A 618 -12.24 13.08 -14.70
C TYR A 618 -12.74 11.64 -14.87
N ALA A 619 -12.96 11.19 -16.12
CA ALA A 619 -13.50 9.86 -16.40
C ALA A 619 -12.54 8.74 -15.96
N LEU A 620 -11.23 8.92 -16.13
CA LEU A 620 -10.20 8.01 -15.61
C LEU A 620 -10.17 8.02 -14.08
N ARG A 621 -10.20 9.20 -13.46
CA ARG A 621 -10.08 9.34 -12.00
C ARG A 621 -11.27 8.74 -11.25
N GLU A 622 -12.46 8.89 -11.81
CA GLU A 622 -13.68 8.21 -11.37
C GLU A 622 -13.60 6.70 -11.55
N GLU A 623 -12.99 6.21 -12.64
CA GLU A 623 -12.84 4.78 -12.89
C GLU A 623 -11.71 4.13 -12.07
N VAL A 624 -10.74 4.91 -11.56
CA VAL A 624 -9.90 4.47 -10.44
C VAL A 624 -10.75 4.30 -9.19
N TYR A 625 -11.59 5.29 -8.85
CA TYR A 625 -12.40 5.26 -7.63
C TYR A 625 -13.47 4.15 -7.62
N THR A 626 -13.99 3.70 -8.76
CA THR A 626 -14.88 2.52 -8.81
C THR A 626 -14.16 1.24 -8.43
N GLN A 627 -12.88 1.09 -8.77
CA GLN A 627 -12.09 -0.13 -8.59
C GLN A 627 -11.32 -0.17 -7.25
N VAL A 628 -10.88 0.98 -6.74
CA VAL A 628 -10.20 1.10 -5.44
C VAL A 628 -10.68 2.34 -4.69
N LYS A 629 -11.00 2.18 -3.41
CA LYS A 629 -11.41 3.28 -2.54
C LYS A 629 -10.22 3.97 -1.91
N GLU A 630 -10.35 5.28 -1.82
CA GLU A 630 -9.34 6.14 -1.22
C GLU A 630 -9.55 6.21 0.29
N CYS A 631 -8.51 6.60 1.04
CA CYS A 631 -8.71 6.95 2.44
C CYS A 631 -9.60 8.18 2.57
N THR A 632 -10.41 8.16 3.61
CA THR A 632 -11.52 9.09 3.84
C THR A 632 -11.00 10.50 4.02
N GLN A 633 -11.50 11.43 3.21
CA GLN A 633 -11.29 12.85 3.40
C GLN A 633 -12.34 13.39 4.38
N PHE A 634 -11.97 14.30 5.28
CA PHE A 634 -12.96 15.02 6.08
C PHE A 634 -13.58 16.14 5.24
N LYS A 635 -14.68 16.76 5.67
CA LYS A 635 -15.32 17.87 4.97
C LYS A 635 -14.87 19.23 5.52
N PRO A 636 -14.17 20.07 4.73
CA PRO A 636 -13.97 21.48 5.08
C PRO A 636 -15.27 22.22 5.44
N SER A 637 -16.38 21.96 4.73
CA SER A 637 -17.70 22.55 4.96
C SER A 637 -18.24 22.24 6.36
N LEU A 638 -18.20 20.95 6.75
CA LEU A 638 -18.54 20.50 8.09
C LEU A 638 -17.63 21.13 9.14
N ALA A 639 -16.34 21.28 8.84
CA ALA A 639 -15.40 21.88 9.78
C ALA A 639 -15.75 23.35 10.07
N ALA A 640 -15.99 24.14 9.02
CA ALA A 640 -16.42 25.52 9.16
C ALA A 640 -17.77 25.63 9.89
N ALA A 641 -18.74 24.77 9.56
CA ALA A 641 -20.06 24.75 10.19
C ALA A 641 -20.00 24.46 11.70
N VAL A 642 -19.17 23.49 12.13
CA VAL A 642 -18.96 23.18 13.55
C VAL A 642 -18.29 24.35 14.27
N MET A 643 -17.24 24.95 13.69
CA MET A 643 -16.54 26.08 14.31
C MET A 643 -17.45 27.30 14.45
N ARG A 644 -18.29 27.59 13.45
CA ARG A 644 -19.31 28.65 13.50
C ARG A 644 -20.42 28.35 14.54
N LEU A 645 -20.91 27.11 14.64
CA LEU A 645 -21.89 26.69 15.64
C LEU A 645 -21.41 26.96 17.08
N PHE A 646 -20.14 26.67 17.37
CA PHE A 646 -19.53 26.92 18.68
C PHE A 646 -18.94 28.32 18.85
N ARG A 647 -18.99 29.17 17.82
CA ARG A 647 -18.36 30.51 17.77
C ARG A 647 -16.89 30.48 18.19
N ALA A 648 -16.17 29.48 17.68
CA ALA A 648 -14.80 29.20 18.09
C ALA A 648 -13.84 30.29 17.64
N THR A 649 -12.97 30.73 18.54
CA THR A 649 -11.89 31.70 18.23
C THR A 649 -10.52 31.03 18.27
N ARG A 650 -10.32 30.06 19.16
CA ARG A 650 -9.02 29.43 19.42
C ARG A 650 -9.18 27.91 19.42
N VAL A 651 -8.86 27.30 18.29
CA VAL A 651 -9.11 25.89 17.98
C VAL A 651 -7.86 25.03 18.19
N LEU A 652 -8.06 23.86 18.80
CA LEU A 652 -7.08 22.79 18.94
C LEU A 652 -7.52 21.53 18.18
N ASP A 653 -6.69 21.03 17.26
CA ASP A 653 -6.92 19.76 16.55
C ASP A 653 -5.73 18.80 16.69
N PHE A 654 -5.88 17.75 17.50
CA PHE A 654 -4.81 16.78 17.73
C PHE A 654 -4.57 15.76 16.60
N SER A 655 -5.26 15.89 15.47
CA SER A 655 -5.03 15.08 14.28
C SER A 655 -5.36 15.91 13.03
N ALA A 656 -4.40 16.71 12.55
CA ALA A 656 -4.62 17.62 11.42
C ALA A 656 -5.10 16.90 10.15
N GLY A 657 -4.64 15.66 9.91
CA GLY A 657 -5.02 14.86 8.75
C GLY A 657 -4.70 15.59 7.45
N TRP A 658 -5.60 15.53 6.46
CA TRP A 658 -5.39 16.18 5.15
C TRP A 658 -5.55 17.72 5.17
N GLY A 659 -5.66 18.36 6.34
CA GLY A 659 -5.85 19.82 6.42
C GLY A 659 -7.29 20.29 6.20
N ASP A 660 -8.27 19.38 6.13
CA ASP A 660 -9.69 19.73 5.98
C ASP A 660 -10.19 20.67 7.10
N ARG A 661 -9.75 20.43 8.34
CA ARG A 661 -10.07 21.27 9.51
C ARG A 661 -9.26 22.58 9.53
N LEU A 662 -8.05 22.59 8.99
CA LEU A 662 -7.29 23.83 8.74
C LEU A 662 -8.06 24.73 7.78
N LEU A 663 -8.52 24.20 6.64
CA LEU A 663 -9.32 24.95 5.66
C LEU A 663 -10.65 25.44 6.27
N GLY A 664 -11.33 24.59 7.05
CA GLY A 664 -12.52 24.98 7.80
C GLY A 664 -12.28 26.11 8.82
N ALA A 665 -11.14 26.10 9.51
CA ALA A 665 -10.76 27.17 10.45
C ALA A 665 -10.46 28.50 9.74
N ILE A 666 -9.75 28.43 8.61
CA ILE A 666 -9.49 29.59 7.75
C ILE A 666 -10.81 30.19 7.22
N ALA A 667 -11.78 29.35 6.85
CA ALA A 667 -13.07 29.79 6.31
C ALA A 667 -14.11 30.19 7.37
N ALA A 668 -13.94 29.76 8.62
CA ALA A 668 -14.76 30.19 9.77
C ALA A 668 -14.18 31.41 10.50
N ASP A 669 -13.11 32.02 9.96
CA ASP A 669 -12.39 33.18 10.50
C ASP A 669 -11.98 33.02 11.98
N VAL A 670 -11.64 31.78 12.36
CA VAL A 670 -10.99 31.43 13.64
C VAL A 670 -9.73 32.28 13.79
N THR A 671 -9.45 32.81 14.99
CA THR A 671 -8.26 33.66 15.20
C THR A 671 -6.99 32.83 15.27
N THR A 672 -6.99 31.74 16.05
CA THR A 672 -5.86 30.83 16.25
C THR A 672 -6.26 29.37 16.00
N TYR A 673 -5.46 28.63 15.22
CA TYR A 673 -5.62 27.19 14.97
C TYR A 673 -4.30 26.47 15.20
N HIS A 674 -4.21 25.65 16.24
CA HIS A 674 -3.04 24.82 16.51
C HIS A 674 -3.40 23.34 16.33
N ALA A 675 -2.58 22.62 15.56
CA ALA A 675 -2.83 21.21 15.28
C ALA A 675 -1.57 20.34 15.29
N TRP A 676 -1.78 19.02 15.37
CA TRP A 676 -0.71 18.02 15.41
C TRP A 676 -0.99 16.90 14.40
N ASP A 677 0.06 16.40 13.75
CA ASP A 677 -0.02 15.16 12.96
C ASP A 677 1.36 14.50 12.80
N PRO A 678 1.57 13.23 13.20
CA PRO A 678 2.87 12.57 13.08
C PRO A 678 3.34 12.30 11.63
N ASN A 679 2.51 12.55 10.61
CA ASN A 679 2.88 12.35 9.20
C ASN A 679 3.51 13.62 8.58
N HIS A 680 4.84 13.72 8.63
CA HIS A 680 5.59 14.84 8.04
C HIS A 680 5.38 15.03 6.53
N THR A 681 4.92 14.02 5.78
CA THR A 681 4.66 14.16 4.32
C THR A 681 3.53 15.15 4.01
N LEU A 682 2.70 15.46 5.00
CA LEU A 682 1.62 16.44 4.91
C LEU A 682 2.11 17.89 5.01
N LYS A 683 3.36 18.13 5.44
CA LYS A 683 3.86 19.48 5.75
C LYS A 683 3.80 20.42 4.55
N ALA A 684 4.24 19.97 3.38
CA ALA A 684 4.24 20.78 2.16
C ALA A 684 2.81 21.22 1.76
N GLY A 685 1.84 20.30 1.82
CA GLY A 685 0.44 20.60 1.51
C GLY A 685 -0.18 21.58 2.51
N HIS A 686 0.07 21.40 3.80
CA HIS A 686 -0.41 22.33 4.84
C HIS A 686 0.20 23.73 4.73
N ASP A 687 1.51 23.83 4.49
CA ASP A 687 2.18 25.11 4.31
C ASP A 687 1.75 25.82 3.02
N ALA A 688 1.39 25.06 1.97
CA ALA A 688 0.77 25.61 0.78
C ALA A 688 -0.65 26.15 1.05
N MET A 689 -1.51 25.40 1.76
CA MET A 689 -2.85 25.89 2.17
C MET A 689 -2.75 27.19 3.00
N ARG A 690 -1.85 27.22 3.99
CA ARG A 690 -1.62 28.40 4.85
C ARG A 690 -1.18 29.60 4.02
N ARG A 691 -0.09 29.48 3.25
CA ARG A 691 0.45 30.57 2.41
C ARG A 691 -0.54 31.03 1.34
N ARG A 692 -1.45 30.17 0.88
CA ARG A 692 -2.40 30.50 -0.19
C ARG A 692 -3.65 31.24 0.27
N PHE A 693 -4.09 31.02 1.52
CA PHE A 693 -5.40 31.47 2.01
C PHE A 693 -5.39 32.29 3.31
N LEU A 694 -4.23 32.44 3.96
CA LEU A 694 -4.02 33.37 5.07
C LEU A 694 -3.14 34.54 4.62
N PRO A 695 -3.37 35.76 5.12
CA PRO A 695 -2.40 36.84 4.99
C PRO A 695 -1.14 36.52 5.82
N SER A 696 -0.01 37.08 5.40
CA SER A 696 1.32 36.70 5.90
C SER A 696 1.52 36.91 7.40
N ASP A 697 0.89 37.93 7.97
CA ASP A 697 0.88 38.25 9.40
C ASP A 697 0.17 37.18 10.24
N ARG A 698 -0.90 36.57 9.70
CA ARG A 698 -1.69 35.52 10.37
C ARG A 698 -1.12 34.12 10.21
N LEU A 699 -0.02 33.92 9.49
CA LEU A 699 0.63 32.61 9.38
C LEU A 699 1.10 32.09 10.74
N GLY A 700 1.48 32.98 11.66
CA GLY A 700 1.90 32.63 13.02
C GLY A 700 0.79 32.03 13.88
N ASP A 701 -0.48 32.41 13.65
CA ASP A 701 -1.63 31.94 14.42
C ASP A 701 -2.13 30.54 14.00
N PHE A 702 -1.69 30.06 12.85
CA PHE A 702 -2.10 28.78 12.26
C PHE A 702 -0.89 27.85 12.22
N GLN A 703 -0.74 26.99 13.22
CA GLN A 703 0.46 26.16 13.40
C GLN A 703 0.13 24.66 13.37
N ILE A 704 1.01 23.87 12.77
CA ILE A 704 0.89 22.41 12.72
C ILE A 704 2.22 21.79 13.14
N THR A 705 2.20 20.98 14.19
CA THR A 705 3.37 20.30 14.76
C THR A 705 3.40 18.84 14.31
N TYR A 706 4.54 18.39 13.76
CA TYR A 706 4.63 17.08 13.10
C TYR A 706 5.06 15.96 14.05
N THR A 707 4.36 15.78 15.17
CA THR A 707 4.65 14.77 16.21
C THR A 707 3.36 14.14 16.76
N GLY A 708 3.51 13.01 17.49
CA GLY A 708 2.39 12.40 18.23
C GLY A 708 1.88 13.32 19.35
N PHE A 709 0.57 13.54 19.40
CA PHE A 709 -0.06 14.50 20.31
C PHE A 709 -0.17 14.01 21.76
N GLU A 710 -0.13 12.70 21.99
CA GLU A 710 -0.15 12.07 23.31
C GLU A 710 1.05 12.44 24.21
N HIS A 711 2.01 13.18 23.66
CA HIS A 711 3.15 13.78 24.35
C HIS A 711 3.20 15.33 24.31
N ALA A 712 2.22 15.99 23.67
CA ALA A 712 2.20 17.45 23.48
C ALA A 712 2.22 18.23 24.81
N GLN A 713 2.96 19.33 24.82
CA GLN A 713 2.98 20.32 25.90
C GLN A 713 2.11 21.50 25.46
N LEU A 714 1.17 21.91 26.32
CA LEU A 714 0.16 22.92 26.02
C LEU A 714 -0.09 23.79 27.25
N GLU A 715 -0.32 25.08 27.02
CA GLU A 715 -0.80 26.00 28.05
C GLU A 715 -2.23 25.64 28.48
N SER A 716 -2.53 25.80 29.77
CA SER A 716 -3.87 25.56 30.32
C SER A 716 -4.84 26.64 29.87
N SER A 717 -6.08 26.26 29.56
CA SER A 717 -7.16 27.17 29.14
C SER A 717 -6.85 28.03 27.89
N ALA A 718 -5.88 27.65 27.07
CA ALA A 718 -5.47 28.38 25.87
C ALA A 718 -6.47 28.29 24.69
N TYR A 719 -7.43 27.36 24.71
CA TYR A 719 -8.37 27.11 23.61
C TYR A 719 -9.84 27.16 24.05
N ASP A 720 -10.74 27.48 23.13
CA ASP A 720 -12.20 27.48 23.36
C ASP A 720 -12.96 26.35 22.67
N LEU A 721 -12.36 25.76 21.63
CA LEU A 721 -12.84 24.55 20.97
C LEU A 721 -11.68 23.57 20.74
N VAL A 722 -11.78 22.37 21.28
CA VAL A 722 -11.06 21.21 20.74
C VAL A 722 -11.95 20.61 19.66
N PHE A 723 -11.50 20.51 18.42
CA PHE A 723 -12.29 19.89 17.36
C PHE A 723 -11.42 19.11 16.38
N THR A 724 -11.72 17.82 16.26
CA THR A 724 -10.76 16.85 15.75
C THR A 724 -11.44 15.60 15.19
N SER A 725 -10.72 14.82 14.39
CA SER A 725 -11.18 13.58 13.76
C SER A 725 -10.06 12.53 13.76
N PRO A 726 -9.77 11.90 14.91
CA PRO A 726 -8.66 10.96 15.06
C PRO A 726 -8.76 9.73 14.14
N PRO A 727 -7.64 8.99 13.96
CA PRO A 727 -7.65 7.70 13.28
C PRO A 727 -8.72 6.76 13.83
N PHE A 728 -9.34 5.96 12.97
CA PHE A 728 -10.42 5.04 13.34
C PHE A 728 -9.83 3.67 13.75
N PHE A 729 -8.94 3.70 14.75
CA PHE A 729 -7.97 2.63 15.05
C PHE A 729 -7.26 2.17 13.77
N ASP A 730 -7.27 0.87 13.47
CA ASP A 730 -6.57 0.24 12.34
C ASP A 730 -7.38 0.19 11.04
N PHE A 731 -8.46 0.99 10.92
CA PHE A 731 -9.30 1.01 9.72
C PHE A 731 -8.62 1.65 8.49
N GLU A 732 -7.73 2.62 8.70
CA GLU A 732 -6.95 3.25 7.64
C GLU A 732 -5.49 3.37 8.10
N VAL A 733 -4.57 3.05 7.20
CA VAL A 733 -3.12 3.13 7.41
C VAL A 733 -2.61 4.25 6.51
N TYR A 734 -2.42 5.43 7.11
CA TYR A 734 -2.09 6.65 6.38
C TYR A 734 -0.63 6.70 5.88
N THR A 735 0.29 6.14 6.66
CA THR A 735 1.72 6.05 6.29
C THR A 735 2.41 4.97 7.14
N GLN A 736 3.61 4.55 6.71
CA GLN A 736 4.49 3.63 7.46
C GLN A 736 5.52 4.36 8.33
N LEU A 737 5.46 5.70 8.39
CA LEU A 737 6.37 6.50 9.19
C LEU A 737 6.24 6.20 10.71
N PRO A 738 7.30 6.46 11.50
CA PRO A 738 7.24 6.44 12.96
C PRO A 738 6.15 7.39 13.52
N GLY A 739 5.73 7.15 14.76
CA GLY A 739 4.76 8.00 15.47
C GLY A 739 3.28 7.80 15.10
N GLN A 740 2.96 7.00 14.08
CA GLN A 740 1.57 6.65 13.77
C GLN A 740 0.93 5.82 14.90
N SER A 741 -0.26 6.23 15.37
CA SER A 741 -0.90 5.63 16.57
C SER A 741 -1.07 4.11 16.50
N VAL A 742 -1.36 3.55 15.33
CA VAL A 742 -1.51 2.09 15.12
C VAL A 742 -0.19 1.33 15.12
N ASN A 743 0.93 1.99 14.81
CA ASN A 743 2.26 1.40 14.84
C ASN A 743 2.80 1.34 16.28
N THR A 744 2.57 2.41 17.05
CA THR A 744 2.93 2.54 18.47
C THR A 744 2.01 1.70 19.36
N TYR A 745 0.69 1.79 19.17
CA TYR A 745 -0.33 1.18 20.03
C TYR A 745 -1.11 0.11 19.26
N ARG A 746 -0.50 -1.06 19.11
CA ARG A 746 -0.99 -2.14 18.22
C ARG A 746 -2.27 -2.85 18.68
N GLY A 747 -2.65 -2.72 19.95
CA GLY A 747 -3.86 -3.33 20.51
C GLY A 747 -4.97 -2.30 20.66
N PHE A 748 -6.23 -2.67 20.38
CA PHE A 748 -7.36 -1.73 20.50
C PHE A 748 -7.45 -1.08 21.89
N VAL A 749 -7.25 -1.85 22.96
CA VAL A 749 -7.25 -1.37 24.35
C VAL A 749 -6.16 -0.34 24.61
N SER A 750 -4.90 -0.63 24.24
CA SER A 750 -3.79 0.31 24.41
C SER A 750 -3.94 1.53 23.49
N TRP A 751 -4.46 1.36 22.28
CA TRP A 751 -4.76 2.49 21.40
C TRP A 751 -5.83 3.42 21.96
N LEU A 752 -6.91 2.87 22.51
CA LEU A 752 -7.98 3.67 23.11
C LEU A 752 -7.53 4.39 24.39
N VAL A 753 -6.72 3.74 25.23
CA VAL A 753 -6.26 4.29 26.51
C VAL A 753 -5.00 5.15 26.38
N ASP A 754 -3.92 4.61 25.83
CA ASP A 754 -2.59 5.23 25.83
C ASP A 754 -2.41 6.24 24.68
N PHE A 755 -3.24 6.19 23.62
CA PHE A 755 -3.26 7.21 22.55
C PHE A 755 -4.51 8.09 22.62
N LEU A 756 -5.71 7.56 22.35
CA LEU A 756 -6.90 8.40 22.15
C LEU A 756 -7.31 9.12 23.43
N LEU A 757 -7.44 8.40 24.54
CA LEU A 757 -7.77 9.01 25.83
C LEU A 757 -6.63 9.88 26.36
N ALA A 758 -5.37 9.49 26.19
CA ALA A 758 -4.21 10.31 26.56
C ALA A 758 -4.22 11.67 25.81
N SER A 759 -4.53 11.64 24.51
CA SER A 759 -4.73 12.82 23.67
C SER A 759 -5.89 13.67 24.18
N ILE A 760 -7.08 13.08 24.35
CA ILE A 760 -8.25 13.81 24.87
C ILE A 760 -7.96 14.45 26.24
N ARG A 761 -7.25 13.77 27.14
CA ARG A 761 -6.84 14.33 28.45
C ARG A 761 -5.96 15.58 28.32
N ARG A 762 -5.00 15.61 27.38
CA ARG A 762 -4.15 16.79 27.12
C ARG A 762 -4.94 17.94 26.52
N ALA A 763 -5.73 17.66 25.48
CA ALA A 763 -6.57 18.67 24.85
C ALA A 763 -7.59 19.26 25.84
N TRP A 764 -8.14 18.43 26.73
CA TRP A 764 -9.04 18.86 27.80
C TRP A 764 -8.38 19.74 28.87
N ALA A 765 -7.10 19.51 29.18
CA ALA A 765 -6.35 20.37 30.09
C ALA A 765 -6.14 21.78 29.49
N ALA A 766 -5.89 21.84 28.18
CA ALA A 766 -5.71 23.09 27.43
C ALA A 766 -7.01 23.83 27.07
N LEU A 767 -8.17 23.16 27.16
CA LEU A 767 -9.49 23.77 26.94
C LEU A 767 -9.91 24.65 28.13
N ARG A 768 -10.44 25.86 27.89
CA ARG A 768 -10.95 26.75 28.95
C ARG A 768 -12.28 26.26 29.55
N PRO A 769 -12.64 26.62 30.79
CA PRO A 769 -14.00 26.47 31.30
C PRO A 769 -15.02 27.14 30.37
N GLY A 770 -16.17 26.50 30.18
CA GLY A 770 -17.17 26.87 29.18
C GLY A 770 -16.86 26.44 27.74
N GLY A 771 -15.62 26.05 27.43
CA GLY A 771 -15.20 25.54 26.12
C GLY A 771 -15.73 24.14 25.81
N HIS A 772 -15.66 23.75 24.53
CA HIS A 772 -16.19 22.48 24.04
C HIS A 772 -15.10 21.57 23.45
N CYS A 773 -15.29 20.26 23.54
CA CYS A 773 -14.51 19.24 22.87
C CYS A 773 -15.44 18.45 21.95
N VAL A 774 -15.17 18.48 20.65
CA VAL A 774 -15.98 17.87 19.59
C VAL A 774 -15.13 16.85 18.84
N ILE A 775 -15.50 15.58 18.93
CA ILE A 775 -14.72 14.47 18.38
C ILE A 775 -15.53 13.76 17.30
N HIS A 776 -15.10 13.86 16.04
CA HIS A 776 -15.66 13.05 14.96
C HIS A 776 -15.03 11.66 14.96
N ILE A 777 -15.77 10.66 15.43
CA ILE A 777 -15.36 9.24 15.40
C ILE A 777 -16.58 8.33 15.43
N THR A 778 -16.54 7.24 14.67
CA THR A 778 -17.66 6.29 14.51
C THR A 778 -17.19 4.85 14.66
N ASP A 779 -18.08 3.95 15.08
CA ASP A 779 -17.82 2.52 15.07
C ASP A 779 -17.61 2.00 13.63
N VAL A 780 -16.53 1.24 13.43
CA VAL A 780 -16.10 0.71 12.12
C VAL A 780 -15.96 -0.81 12.17
N TYR A 781 -16.68 -1.52 11.29
CA TYR A 781 -16.70 -2.98 11.18
C TYR A 781 -17.00 -3.68 12.53
N LYS A 782 -15.97 -4.24 13.16
CA LYS A 782 -16.04 -4.94 14.46
C LYS A 782 -15.50 -4.09 15.63
N THR A 783 -14.84 -2.97 15.35
CA THR A 783 -14.25 -2.08 16.34
C THR A 783 -15.35 -1.16 16.89
N ARG A 784 -15.58 -1.25 18.21
CA ARG A 784 -16.58 -0.46 18.94
C ARG A 784 -15.85 0.56 19.80
N VAL A 785 -15.81 1.80 19.34
CA VAL A 785 -14.99 2.88 19.94
C VAL A 785 -15.86 3.92 20.61
N CYS A 786 -17.07 4.19 20.09
CA CYS A 786 -17.90 5.31 20.51
C CYS A 786 -18.27 5.28 22.00
N GLU A 787 -18.98 4.23 22.44
CA GLU A 787 -19.38 4.08 23.85
C GLU A 787 -18.17 4.01 24.81
N PRO A 788 -17.16 3.13 24.61
CA PRO A 788 -16.07 3.03 25.57
C PRO A 788 -15.22 4.31 25.64
N MET A 789 -15.05 5.04 24.53
CA MET A 789 -14.43 6.38 24.56
C MET A 789 -15.24 7.34 25.45
N CYS A 790 -16.56 7.43 25.24
CA CYS A 790 -17.41 8.34 26.02
C CYS A 790 -17.42 7.98 27.52
N LEU A 791 -17.51 6.69 27.85
CA LEU A 791 -17.42 6.21 29.22
C LEU A 791 -16.06 6.53 29.86
N LEU A 792 -14.95 6.31 29.16
CA LEU A 792 -13.60 6.67 29.63
C LEU A 792 -13.44 8.19 29.85
N VAL A 793 -14.00 9.00 28.95
CA VAL A 793 -14.00 10.47 29.06
C VAL A 793 -14.75 10.92 30.31
N LEU A 794 -16.01 10.49 30.48
CA LEU A 794 -16.82 10.82 31.65
C LEU A 794 -16.23 10.28 32.97
N ALA A 795 -15.60 9.10 32.93
CA ALA A 795 -15.01 8.48 34.11
C ALA A 795 -13.68 9.11 34.53
N THR A 796 -12.87 9.64 33.61
CA THR A 796 -11.47 10.03 33.89
C THR A 796 -11.17 11.53 33.85
N LEU A 797 -12.00 12.35 33.20
CA LEU A 797 -11.81 13.81 33.16
C LEU A 797 -12.47 14.50 34.36
N GLU A 798 -11.97 15.68 34.74
CA GLU A 798 -12.64 16.58 35.69
C GLU A 798 -13.47 17.61 34.93
N CYS A 799 -14.54 18.09 35.57
CA CYS A 799 -15.46 19.11 35.07
C CYS A 799 -16.03 18.82 33.67
N VAL A 800 -16.27 17.55 33.34
CA VAL A 800 -16.81 17.12 32.04
C VAL A 800 -18.33 16.96 32.06
N GLN A 801 -19.00 17.60 31.12
CA GLN A 801 -20.39 17.35 30.78
C GLN A 801 -20.47 16.79 29.36
N TYR A 802 -21.27 15.73 29.15
CA TYR A 802 -21.63 15.25 27.82
C TYR A 802 -22.89 15.99 27.34
N GLU A 803 -22.82 16.66 26.19
CA GLU A 803 -23.94 17.45 25.64
C GLU A 803 -24.69 16.73 24.51
N GLY A 804 -24.23 15.54 24.09
CA GLY A 804 -24.87 14.71 23.06
C GLY A 804 -24.05 14.56 21.78
N VAL A 805 -24.75 14.37 20.66
CA VAL A 805 -24.16 14.06 19.34
C VAL A 805 -24.70 14.99 18.26
N LEU A 806 -23.80 15.68 17.56
CA LEU A 806 -24.09 16.30 16.26
C LEU A 806 -23.91 15.24 15.17
N CYS A 807 -24.65 15.33 14.06
CA CYS A 807 -24.46 14.43 12.92
C CYS A 807 -24.02 15.17 11.66
N SER A 808 -23.27 14.50 10.78
CA SER A 808 -23.08 14.89 9.37
C SER A 808 -23.68 13.83 8.45
N LEU A 809 -24.51 14.25 7.49
CA LEU A 809 -25.12 13.42 6.48
C LEU A 809 -24.64 13.87 5.09
N GLY A 810 -23.96 12.99 4.36
CA GLY A 810 -23.70 13.17 2.93
C GLY A 810 -24.53 12.20 2.09
N GLY A 811 -24.37 12.28 0.76
CA GLY A 811 -25.17 11.54 -0.24
C GLY A 811 -25.31 10.02 -0.08
N MET A 812 -24.46 9.36 0.73
CA MET A 812 -24.62 7.94 1.09
C MET A 812 -25.75 7.65 2.11
N GLY A 813 -26.46 8.66 2.61
CA GLY A 813 -27.63 8.47 3.48
C GLY A 813 -27.32 7.93 4.89
N ARG A 814 -26.07 8.05 5.37
CA ARG A 814 -25.60 7.48 6.64
C ARG A 814 -25.05 8.57 7.58
N PRO A 815 -25.81 9.01 8.59
CA PRO A 815 -25.34 10.03 9.55
C PRO A 815 -24.07 9.58 10.29
N ARG A 816 -23.06 10.46 10.35
CA ARG A 816 -21.81 10.25 11.10
C ARG A 816 -21.76 11.13 12.34
N PRO A 817 -21.46 10.57 13.52
CA PRO A 817 -21.49 11.30 14.78
C PRO A 817 -20.27 12.19 15.00
N LEU A 818 -20.51 13.34 15.63
CA LEU A 818 -19.52 14.15 16.33
C LEU A 818 -19.95 14.24 17.80
N TRP A 819 -19.14 13.69 18.69
CA TRP A 819 -19.42 13.59 20.12
C TRP A 819 -19.05 14.89 20.81
N VAL A 820 -19.99 15.51 21.53
CA VAL A 820 -19.79 16.83 22.14
C VAL A 820 -19.69 16.73 23.66
N PHE A 821 -18.60 17.26 24.20
CA PHE A 821 -18.37 17.45 25.62
C PHE A 821 -18.14 18.93 25.91
N ARG A 822 -18.65 19.43 27.04
CA ARG A 822 -18.43 20.80 27.50
C ARG A 822 -17.69 20.79 28.83
N LYS A 823 -16.71 21.68 28.97
CA LYS A 823 -15.95 21.86 30.21
C LYS A 823 -16.72 22.81 31.12
N LEU A 824 -17.05 22.35 32.32
CA LEU A 824 -17.71 23.12 33.38
C LEU A 824 -16.67 23.67 34.37
N ASP A 825 -17.15 24.40 35.38
CA ASP A 825 -16.34 24.86 36.51
C ASP A 825 -16.22 23.81 37.62
N ALA A 826 -17.12 22.82 37.67
CA ALA A 826 -17.15 21.77 38.69
C ALA A 826 -17.38 20.36 38.09
N THR A 827 -16.85 19.32 38.74
CA THR A 827 -17.06 17.91 38.38
C THR A 827 -18.40 17.40 38.91
N ASP A 828 -19.22 16.82 38.03
CA ASP A 828 -20.32 15.94 38.43
C ASP A 828 -19.77 14.57 38.87
N THR A 829 -19.66 14.41 40.19
CA THR A 829 -19.20 13.16 40.82
C THR A 829 -20.18 12.00 40.67
N ALA A 830 -21.47 12.25 40.46
CA ALA A 830 -22.47 11.20 40.25
C ALA A 830 -22.33 10.59 38.85
N THR A 831 -22.36 11.42 37.80
CA THR A 831 -22.13 10.99 36.41
C THR A 831 -20.78 10.28 36.26
N LYS A 832 -19.73 10.81 36.89
CA LYS A 832 -18.38 10.20 36.87
C LYS A 832 -18.33 8.83 37.56
N SER A 833 -19.01 8.66 38.69
CA SER A 833 -19.10 7.37 39.40
C SER A 833 -19.91 6.36 38.60
N HIS A 834 -21.00 6.81 37.97
CA HIS A 834 -21.83 5.98 37.10
C HIS A 834 -21.07 5.52 35.84
N ALA A 835 -20.28 6.41 35.23
CA ALA A 835 -19.43 6.07 34.09
C ALA A 835 -18.37 5.00 34.46
N TRP A 836 -17.81 5.03 35.67
CA TRP A 836 -16.93 3.95 36.16
C TRP A 836 -17.66 2.62 36.32
N HIS A 837 -18.88 2.64 36.85
CA HIS A 837 -19.71 1.43 37.00
C HIS A 837 -20.02 0.81 35.63
N GLU A 838 -20.49 1.60 34.68
CA GLU A 838 -20.82 1.14 33.34
C GLU A 838 -19.58 0.66 32.57
N LEU A 839 -18.42 1.31 32.74
CA LEU A 839 -17.16 0.83 32.16
C LEU A 839 -16.75 -0.53 32.76
N GLN A 840 -16.85 -0.71 34.08
CA GLN A 840 -16.55 -2.00 34.74
C GLN A 840 -17.51 -3.11 34.30
N ARG A 841 -18.78 -2.77 34.05
CA ARG A 841 -19.85 -3.69 33.66
C ARG A 841 -19.76 -4.12 32.19
N LEU A 842 -19.55 -3.17 31.28
CA LEU A 842 -19.61 -3.39 29.82
C LEU A 842 -18.23 -3.64 29.20
N HIS A 843 -17.18 -2.98 29.71
CA HIS A 843 -15.83 -2.91 29.11
C HIS A 843 -14.76 -3.24 30.16
N ARG A 844 -14.90 -4.43 30.79
CA ARG A 844 -14.09 -4.88 31.93
C ARG A 844 -12.58 -4.88 31.63
N ASP A 845 -12.20 -5.20 30.41
CA ASP A 845 -10.82 -5.18 29.92
C ASP A 845 -10.23 -3.76 29.93
N LEU A 846 -10.98 -2.75 29.44
CA LEU A 846 -10.57 -1.34 29.53
C LEU A 846 -10.46 -0.87 30.99
N TYR A 847 -11.43 -1.24 31.84
CA TYR A 847 -11.41 -0.92 33.27
C TYR A 847 -10.18 -1.52 33.97
N GLN A 848 -9.85 -2.79 33.70
CA GLN A 848 -8.67 -3.46 34.25
C GLN A 848 -7.38 -2.84 33.73
N TYR A 849 -7.30 -2.58 32.42
CA TYR A 849 -6.13 -1.96 31.79
C TYR A 849 -5.82 -0.59 32.38
N TRP A 850 -6.83 0.29 32.46
CA TRP A 850 -6.69 1.62 33.08
C TRP A 850 -6.18 1.52 34.53
N ASN A 851 -6.81 0.67 35.34
CA ASN A 851 -6.45 0.55 36.75
C ASN A 851 -5.06 -0.07 36.98
N SER A 852 -4.53 -0.86 36.03
CA SER A 852 -3.15 -1.33 36.04
C SER A 852 -2.10 -0.23 35.80
N LYS A 853 -2.51 0.88 35.16
CA LYS A 853 -1.66 2.02 34.80
C LYS A 853 -1.81 3.21 35.77
N ALA A 854 -2.93 3.30 36.47
CA ALA A 854 -3.25 4.42 37.35
C ALA A 854 -2.29 4.51 38.56
N PRO A 855 -1.78 5.70 38.92
CA PRO A 855 -0.94 5.89 40.10
C PRO A 855 -1.64 5.44 41.40
N ARG A 856 -0.90 4.77 42.30
CA ARG A 856 -1.42 4.20 43.57
C ARG A 856 -2.23 5.20 44.43
N GLN A 857 -1.94 6.50 44.37
CA GLN A 857 -2.69 7.53 45.10
C GLN A 857 -4.17 7.64 44.65
N GLN A 858 -4.50 7.37 43.38
CA GLN A 858 -5.90 7.41 42.91
C GLN A 858 -6.72 6.16 43.27
N GLN A 859 -6.06 5.07 43.69
CA GLN A 859 -6.73 3.82 44.06
C GLN A 859 -7.36 3.90 45.46
N HIS A 860 -6.73 4.61 46.41
CA HIS A 860 -7.21 4.68 47.80
C HIS A 860 -8.49 5.50 47.99
N HIS A 861 -8.73 6.55 47.18
CA HIS A 861 -9.95 7.35 47.31
C HIS A 861 -11.23 6.63 46.86
N ARG A 862 -11.10 5.50 46.14
CA ARG A 862 -12.24 4.81 45.49
C ARG A 862 -12.77 3.60 46.26
N GLN A 863 -12.01 3.01 47.17
CA GLN A 863 -12.48 1.88 47.99
C GLN A 863 -13.47 2.27 49.11
N ARG A 864 -13.64 3.56 49.41
CA ARG A 864 -14.59 4.05 50.43
C ARG A 864 -16.00 4.36 49.90
N GLY A 865 -16.25 4.15 48.60
CA GLY A 865 -17.55 4.42 47.95
C GLY A 865 -18.54 3.24 47.96
N ALA A 866 -18.23 2.13 48.63
CA ALA A 866 -19.15 1.00 48.75
C ALA A 866 -20.22 1.30 49.81
N VAL A 867 -21.45 1.54 49.37
CA VAL A 867 -22.63 1.75 50.23
C VAL A 867 -22.85 0.49 51.09
N PRO A 868 -22.95 0.60 52.44
CA PRO A 868 -23.34 -0.52 53.28
C PRO A 868 -24.82 -0.84 53.06
N SER A 869 -25.15 -2.13 52.92
CA SER A 869 -26.53 -2.60 52.84
C SER A 869 -27.30 -2.26 54.11
N SER A 870 -28.43 -1.56 53.98
CA SER A 870 -29.31 -1.22 55.09
C SER A 870 -30.10 -2.43 55.58
N SER A 871 -29.80 -2.88 56.80
CA SER A 871 -30.74 -3.62 57.66
C SER A 871 -31.03 -2.82 58.93
N SER A 872 -32.19 -3.05 59.53
CA SER A 872 -32.89 -2.10 60.39
C SER A 872 -32.37 -1.92 61.83
N SER A 873 -32.86 -0.83 62.43
CA SER A 873 -33.29 -0.64 63.83
C SER A 873 -32.32 -0.17 64.94
N SER A 874 -32.85 0.84 65.64
CA SER A 874 -32.75 1.18 67.09
C SER A 874 -31.50 1.83 67.70
N SER A 875 -31.70 3.10 68.06
CA SER A 875 -31.46 3.75 69.37
C SER A 875 -30.05 4.11 69.89
N SER A 876 -29.91 5.43 70.11
CA SER A 876 -29.38 6.13 71.30
C SER A 876 -27.88 6.19 71.63
N SER A 877 -27.43 7.46 71.68
CA SER A 877 -26.66 8.14 72.76
C SER A 877 -25.12 8.21 72.75
N ALA A 878 -24.68 9.44 73.11
CA ALA A 878 -23.49 9.82 73.89
C ALA A 878 -22.05 9.53 73.37
N ALA A 879 -21.43 10.59 72.84
CA ALA A 879 -20.31 11.36 73.42
C ALA A 879 -19.02 10.68 73.97
N GLN A 880 -17.94 11.48 73.93
CA GLN A 880 -16.57 11.27 74.49
C GLN A 880 -15.68 10.32 73.65
N ALA A 881 -14.52 10.69 73.09
CA ALA A 881 -13.33 11.45 73.54
C ALA A 881 -12.22 10.57 74.16
N ALA A 882 -10.96 11.02 73.97
CA ALA A 882 -9.72 10.63 74.65
C ALA A 882 -8.76 9.55 74.04
N THR A 883 -7.67 10.06 73.44
CA THR A 883 -6.28 9.93 73.97
C THR A 883 -5.40 8.68 73.74
N ARG A 884 -4.33 8.90 72.95
CA ARG A 884 -2.90 8.47 73.05
C ARG A 884 -2.50 7.13 73.72
N ARG A 885 -1.61 6.37 73.05
CA ARG A 885 -0.15 6.19 73.36
C ARG A 885 0.50 5.28 72.29
N GLN A 886 1.66 5.60 71.71
CA GLN A 886 3.05 5.25 72.14
C GLN A 886 3.24 3.74 72.47
N ALA A 887 4.31 3.01 72.15
CA ALA A 887 5.53 3.11 71.30
C ALA A 887 6.62 2.24 72.00
N ALA A 888 7.21 1.25 71.31
CA ALA A 888 8.45 0.49 71.60
C ALA A 888 8.57 -0.62 70.50
N GLU A 889 9.68 -0.93 69.83
CA GLU A 889 11.02 -1.39 70.30
C GLU A 889 11.01 -2.78 70.98
N ALA A 890 11.90 -3.75 70.71
CA ALA A 890 12.94 -3.87 69.67
C ALA A 890 13.49 -5.34 69.54
N SER A 891 14.14 -5.64 68.40
CA SER A 891 15.30 -6.54 68.22
C SER A 891 15.18 -8.10 68.32
N LEU A 892 16.26 -8.76 67.83
CA LEU A 892 16.54 -10.22 67.75
C LEU A 892 15.71 -11.00 66.69
N GLY A 893 16.24 -11.92 65.87
CA GLY A 893 17.60 -12.43 65.61
C GLY A 893 17.54 -13.49 64.49
N PRO A 894 18.65 -13.86 63.79
CA PRO A 894 18.55 -14.50 62.46
C PRO A 894 18.74 -16.03 62.41
N ALA A 895 18.08 -16.71 61.46
CA ALA A 895 18.50 -18.01 60.91
C ALA A 895 17.84 -18.33 59.54
N ASN A 896 18.60 -18.98 58.65
CA ASN A 896 18.23 -19.54 57.33
C ASN A 896 18.03 -21.08 57.47
N PRO A 897 17.82 -21.92 56.43
CA PRO A 897 17.19 -21.75 55.11
C PRO A 897 16.22 -22.90 54.69
N SER A 898 15.63 -22.76 53.50
CA SER A 898 15.39 -23.83 52.48
C SER A 898 14.10 -24.70 52.44
N LYS A 899 13.75 -25.05 51.18
CA LYS A 899 12.94 -26.20 50.67
C LYS A 899 11.46 -26.37 51.07
N ARG A 900 10.57 -25.89 50.18
CA ARG A 900 9.46 -26.65 49.55
C ARG A 900 9.37 -26.19 48.09
N GLY A 901 8.99 -26.99 47.10
CA GLY A 901 8.36 -28.31 47.11
C GLY A 901 7.12 -28.26 46.22
N ASN A 902 7.13 -29.02 45.12
CA ASN A 902 6.13 -29.06 44.04
C ASN A 902 4.67 -28.89 44.48
N PHE A 903 3.87 -28.21 43.65
CA PHE A 903 2.52 -28.69 43.32
C PHE A 903 2.19 -28.41 41.85
N SER A 904 1.28 -29.23 41.33
CA SER A 904 0.76 -29.34 39.96
C SER A 904 0.04 -28.09 39.43
#